data_AF-A0A918TD89-F1
#
_entry.id   AF-A0A918TD89-F1
#
_cell.length_a   1.000
_cell.length_b   1.000
_cell.length_c   1.000
_cell.angle_alpha   90.00
_cell.angle_beta   90.00
_cell.angle_gamma   90.00
#
_symmetry.space_group_name_H-M   'P 1'
#
loop_
_entity.id
_entity.type
_entity.pdbx_description
1 polymer ?
#
loop_
_entity_poly.entity_id
_entity_poly.type
_entity_poly.pdbx_seq_one_letter_code
_entity_poly.pdbx_strand_id
1 'polypeptide(L)'
;MKIRNSSRLPKRGYAALLTTVTLSLTIMAFAMTAFRGTRQAHRVQSVNQVRLDYSQKERAFLRSLLQIVPNAAMTAMMENSQSSVDDISWEGIFEDALVQARVDQALDPAISADLGISATVISANTGDATFLPSNLVTAPNGSGNFVLPSTASSFPTGMTLPPGLTWTGAGSGTDLTHPVVTFRKALPGSSELYTEMPYPQIAFGYTEQGSTFIAKRNWWAFTLNFGADTEAITGIAPTPRTYVLSIYEVPTQLAVSSSGFTTSLGKFNDGSDWDPAKISITGSVYASKAKVEDLSQFTNVASREGVFLGSSAPAGQSIGGLAERRELEATTNTFYPYSSSSDSGMVSFTAVNRGWDFFDYFADTTLADRTQAYFSDPVSSSTRRDYFSDPTAMNSVSPTGWNEYSLGARQTQMQVEIGRATSSSNQMPNRLFVSARFDSDTITRRQQTSRNAWWRFEGEDGYSQGGQSWPTTPDGDDWFVQTEYLPNGRPCLTLDLEKLPAFLTEISADDCTINNSIWIGPKYGVGDVAKPSFPSANDDVALLIKASEDLSAYTNGLTIITPLRVYFADNFNAVPTTPPAGSGITGDWYPPVSVYAPEKRFGIQDTSGAIDIQGQIGVLPSDSVSSEVHPLDLKDGGTDTVDSNSINVNLTSIQQVEDLPPVNSMSWLTVIQEVH
;
A
#
# COMPACT_ATOMS: atom_id res chain seq x y z
N MET A 1 35.71 121.03 24.87
CA MET A 1 36.00 119.68 24.37
C MET A 1 36.40 118.77 25.53
N LYS A 2 35.50 117.86 25.96
CA LYS A 2 35.83 116.52 26.49
C LYS A 2 34.51 115.78 26.78
N ILE A 3 34.24 114.80 25.92
CA ILE A 3 33.10 113.88 25.96
C ILE A 3 33.41 112.79 26.99
N ARG A 4 32.46 112.47 27.89
CA ARG A 4 32.49 111.31 28.77
C ARG A 4 31.78 110.14 28.07
N ASN A 5 32.52 109.09 27.75
CA ASN A 5 32.00 107.81 27.26
C ASN A 5 31.43 106.97 28.40
N SER A 6 30.25 106.40 28.19
CA SER A 6 29.67 105.33 29.00
C SER A 6 30.03 103.98 28.39
N SER A 7 30.61 103.09 29.18
CA SER A 7 30.93 101.71 28.79
C SER A 7 29.69 100.82 28.91
N ARG A 8 29.20 100.27 27.79
CA ARG A 8 28.18 99.21 27.74
C ARG A 8 28.87 97.84 27.85
N LEU A 9 28.42 97.01 28.80
CA LEU A 9 28.79 95.59 28.91
C LEU A 9 28.11 94.76 27.80
N PRO A 10 28.80 93.78 27.18
CA PRO A 10 28.23 92.97 26.10
C PRO A 10 27.39 91.79 26.66
N LYS A 11 26.11 91.74 26.30
CA LYS A 11 25.22 90.58 26.52
C LYS A 11 25.56 89.47 25.50
N ARG A 12 26.55 88.62 25.79
CA ARG A 12 26.84 87.39 25.02
C ARG A 12 26.56 86.17 25.91
N GLY A 13 25.44 85.48 25.69
CA GLY A 13 25.07 84.28 26.46
C GLY A 13 23.71 83.66 26.09
N TYR A 14 22.72 84.46 25.69
CA TYR A 14 21.37 83.95 25.40
C TYR A 14 21.24 83.17 24.08
N ALA A 15 22.01 83.50 23.04
CA ALA A 15 21.95 82.81 21.74
C ALA A 15 22.52 81.38 21.79
N ALA A 16 23.53 81.14 22.63
CA ALA A 16 24.13 79.82 22.83
C ALA A 16 23.19 78.86 23.60
N LEU A 17 22.44 79.39 24.57
CA LEU A 17 21.43 78.64 25.30
C LEU A 17 20.28 78.19 24.38
N LEU A 18 19.79 79.10 23.54
CA LEU A 18 18.66 78.82 22.65
C LEU A 18 19.01 77.79 21.56
N THR A 19 20.22 77.87 21.00
CA THR A 19 20.73 76.89 20.02
C THR A 19 20.99 75.52 20.64
N THR A 20 21.45 75.46 21.89
CA THR A 20 21.64 74.19 22.60
C THR A 20 20.30 73.52 22.91
N VAL A 21 19.29 74.29 23.33
CA VAL A 21 17.94 73.76 23.60
C VAL A 21 17.25 73.26 22.34
N THR A 22 17.35 73.99 21.22
CA THR A 22 16.73 73.55 19.96
C THR A 22 17.42 72.30 19.39
N LEU A 23 18.74 72.20 19.50
CA LEU A 23 19.49 71.01 19.10
C LEU A 23 19.13 69.79 19.97
N SER A 24 19.04 69.97 21.30
CA SER A 24 18.63 68.90 22.22
C SER A 24 17.20 68.41 21.93
N LEU A 25 16.27 69.32 21.65
CA LEU A 25 14.89 68.96 21.30
C LEU A 25 14.78 68.21 19.97
N THR A 26 15.57 68.62 18.96
CA THR A 26 15.59 67.92 17.67
C THR A 26 16.19 66.53 17.79
N ILE A 27 17.30 66.37 18.53
CA ILE A 27 17.90 65.04 18.80
C ILE A 27 16.92 64.15 19.56
N MET A 28 16.20 64.69 20.56
CA MET A 28 15.21 63.91 21.30
C MET A 28 14.01 63.50 20.44
N ALA A 29 13.57 64.36 19.52
CA ALA A 29 12.54 64.02 18.54
C ALA A 29 12.99 62.90 17.58
N PHE A 30 14.23 62.97 17.06
CA PHE A 30 14.82 61.91 16.24
C PHE A 30 14.98 60.58 17.00
N ALA A 31 15.42 60.63 18.25
CA ALA A 31 15.53 59.44 19.09
C ALA A 31 14.15 58.81 19.35
N MET A 32 13.11 59.63 19.57
CA MET A 32 11.75 59.14 19.79
C MET A 32 11.13 58.53 18.52
N THR A 33 11.36 59.12 17.35
CA THR A 33 10.90 58.54 16.08
C THR A 33 11.66 57.27 15.72
N ALA A 34 12.99 57.25 15.91
CA ALA A 34 13.80 56.05 15.74
C ALA A 34 13.34 54.93 16.68
N PHE A 35 13.13 55.23 17.97
CA PHE A 35 12.65 54.25 18.95
C PHE A 35 11.27 53.69 18.59
N ARG A 36 10.34 54.54 18.13
CA ARG A 36 9.03 54.08 17.64
C ARG A 36 9.17 53.18 16.41
N GLY A 37 10.03 53.56 15.45
CA GLY A 37 10.35 52.75 14.28
C GLY A 37 10.92 51.38 14.65
N THR A 38 11.92 51.34 15.54
CA THR A 38 12.52 50.11 16.05
C THR A 38 11.51 49.24 16.78
N ARG A 39 10.65 49.82 17.63
CA ARG A 39 9.59 49.06 18.33
C ARG A 39 8.58 48.45 17.36
N GLN A 40 8.20 49.17 16.31
CA GLN A 40 7.29 48.64 15.29
C GLN A 40 7.95 47.54 14.45
N ALA A 41 9.21 47.73 14.06
CA ALA A 41 9.98 46.71 13.34
C ALA A 41 10.13 45.42 14.16
N HIS A 42 10.45 45.52 15.45
CA HIS A 42 10.52 44.37 16.35
C HIS A 42 9.17 43.64 16.47
N ARG A 43 8.06 44.38 16.54
CA ARG A 43 6.73 43.76 16.60
C ARG A 43 6.39 43.00 15.32
N VAL A 44 6.72 43.54 14.15
CA VAL A 44 6.49 42.85 12.86
C VAL A 44 7.35 41.59 12.78
N GLN A 45 8.62 41.70 13.19
CA GLN A 45 9.53 40.57 13.21
C GLN A 45 9.04 39.46 14.16
N SER A 46 8.60 39.81 15.37
CA SER A 46 8.11 38.81 16.33
C SER A 46 6.84 38.10 15.85
N VAL A 47 5.92 38.84 15.22
CA VAL A 47 4.70 38.23 14.63
C VAL A 47 5.05 37.28 13.49
N ASN A 48 5.97 37.67 12.60
CA ASN A 48 6.40 36.81 11.51
C ASN A 48 7.15 35.58 12.01
N GLN A 49 7.96 35.72 13.05
CA GLN A 49 8.66 34.60 13.68
C GLN A 49 7.66 33.60 14.28
N VAL A 50 6.69 34.05 15.07
CA VAL A 50 5.67 33.16 15.66
C VAL A 50 4.84 32.45 14.57
N ARG A 51 4.51 33.15 13.47
CA ARG A 51 3.82 32.52 12.33
C ARG A 51 4.66 31.44 11.65
N LEU A 52 5.96 31.69 11.51
CA LEU A 52 6.90 30.71 10.97
C LEU A 52 7.01 29.49 11.90
N ASP A 53 7.08 29.71 13.21
CA ASP A 53 7.15 28.65 14.21
C ASP A 53 5.86 27.79 14.19
N TYR A 54 4.67 28.41 14.11
CA TYR A 54 3.42 27.68 13.93
C TYR A 54 3.40 26.87 12.64
N SER A 55 3.86 27.42 11.52
CA SER A 55 3.92 26.68 10.26
C SER A 55 4.91 25.51 10.30
N GLN A 56 6.01 25.63 11.04
CA GLN A 56 6.96 24.53 11.24
C GLN A 56 6.36 23.42 12.12
N LYS A 57 5.73 23.80 13.23
CA LYS A 57 5.02 22.87 14.13
C LYS A 57 3.89 22.14 13.42
N GLU A 58 3.10 22.86 12.64
CA GLU A 58 2.05 22.31 11.78
C GLU A 58 2.61 21.25 10.83
N ARG A 59 3.70 21.55 10.11
CA ARG A 59 4.35 20.58 9.22
C ARG A 59 4.91 19.37 9.95
N ALA A 60 5.47 19.55 11.15
CA ALA A 60 5.98 18.45 11.97
C ALA A 60 4.84 17.52 12.42
N PHE A 61 3.72 18.09 12.85
CA PHE A 61 2.51 17.36 13.22
C PHE A 61 1.93 16.57 12.04
N LEU A 62 1.78 17.19 10.86
CA LEU A 62 1.30 16.50 9.65
C LEU A 62 2.22 15.34 9.23
N ARG A 63 3.54 15.50 9.33
CA ARG A 63 4.52 14.43 9.10
C ARG A 63 4.36 13.26 10.05
N SER A 64 4.05 13.54 11.32
CA SER A 64 3.81 12.51 12.32
C SER A 64 2.54 11.72 12.01
N LEU A 65 1.46 12.41 11.65
CA LEU A 65 0.19 11.76 11.27
C LEU A 65 0.34 10.80 10.09
N LEU A 66 1.16 11.17 9.11
CA LEU A 66 1.45 10.35 7.95
C LEU A 66 2.02 8.97 8.32
N GLN A 67 2.74 8.86 9.44
CA GLN A 67 3.32 7.61 9.93
C GLN A 67 2.38 6.84 10.86
N ILE A 68 1.64 7.55 11.73
CA ILE A 68 0.79 6.94 12.76
C ILE A 68 -0.50 6.39 12.15
N VAL A 69 -1.17 7.15 11.27
CA VAL A 69 -2.51 6.81 10.79
C VAL A 69 -2.56 5.47 10.03
N PRO A 70 -1.63 5.16 9.10
CA PRO A 70 -1.60 3.84 8.48
C PRO A 70 -1.43 2.71 9.51
N ASN A 71 -0.56 2.88 10.51
CA ASN A 71 -0.37 1.88 11.55
C ASN A 71 -1.60 1.68 12.43
N ALA A 72 -2.30 2.77 12.77
CA ALA A 72 -3.57 2.69 13.49
C ALA A 72 -4.65 2.01 12.66
N ALA A 73 -4.73 2.29 11.35
CA ALA A 73 -5.65 1.61 10.44
C ALA A 73 -5.37 0.12 10.33
N MET A 74 -4.09 -0.30 10.23
CA MET A 74 -3.70 -1.72 10.26
C MET A 74 -4.10 -2.36 11.60
N THR A 75 -3.80 -1.69 12.72
CA THR A 75 -4.13 -2.17 14.06
C THR A 75 -5.63 -2.33 14.25
N ALA A 76 -6.45 -1.42 13.70
CA ALA A 76 -7.91 -1.53 13.72
C ALA A 76 -8.43 -2.77 12.98
N MET A 77 -7.64 -3.34 12.07
CA MET A 77 -7.95 -4.59 11.37
C MET A 77 -7.39 -5.83 12.07
N MET A 78 -6.48 -5.67 13.04
CA MET A 78 -5.92 -6.81 13.77
C MET A 78 -6.95 -7.46 14.69
N GLU A 79 -6.78 -8.75 14.95
CA GLU A 79 -7.61 -9.48 15.89
C GLU A 79 -7.50 -8.86 17.29
N ASN A 80 -8.62 -8.76 18.01
CA ASN A 80 -8.73 -8.16 19.34
C ASN A 80 -8.44 -6.65 19.43
N SER A 81 -8.38 -5.91 18.31
CA SER A 81 -8.16 -4.46 18.37
C SER A 81 -9.23 -3.68 19.14
N GLN A 82 -10.41 -4.24 19.38
CA GLN A 82 -11.44 -3.65 20.25
C GLN A 82 -11.02 -3.59 21.74
N SER A 83 -9.93 -4.24 22.16
CA SER A 83 -9.37 -4.01 23.50
C SER A 83 -8.50 -2.76 23.60
N SER A 84 -8.10 -2.18 22.45
CA SER A 84 -7.21 -1.01 22.35
C SER A 84 -7.88 0.16 21.62
N VAL A 85 -9.21 0.29 21.76
CA VAL A 85 -10.05 1.25 21.02
C VAL A 85 -9.66 2.70 21.28
N ASP A 86 -9.21 2.99 22.49
CA ASP A 86 -8.82 4.35 22.89
C ASP A 86 -7.50 4.75 22.20
N ASP A 87 -6.50 3.86 22.17
CA ASP A 87 -5.19 4.09 21.55
C ASP A 87 -5.29 4.30 20.02
N ILE A 88 -6.22 3.60 19.36
CA ILE A 88 -6.42 3.69 17.90
C ILE A 88 -7.52 4.69 17.49
N SER A 89 -8.11 5.40 18.45
CA SER A 89 -9.09 6.45 18.19
C SER A 89 -8.45 7.68 17.56
N TRP A 90 -9.23 8.51 16.86
CA TRP A 90 -8.73 9.77 16.33
C TRP A 90 -8.13 10.67 17.41
N GLU A 91 -8.70 10.68 18.62
CA GLU A 91 -8.17 11.43 19.76
C GLU A 91 -6.76 10.95 20.12
N GLY A 92 -6.60 9.65 20.38
CA GLY A 92 -5.30 9.04 20.71
C GLY A 92 -4.26 9.22 19.59
N ILE A 93 -4.67 9.07 18.33
CA ILE A 93 -3.82 9.31 17.15
C ILE A 93 -3.31 10.76 17.12
N PHE A 94 -4.17 11.73 17.41
CA PHE A 94 -3.77 13.14 17.43
C PHE A 94 -2.88 13.46 18.63
N GLU A 95 -3.10 12.85 19.79
CA GLU A 95 -2.20 12.95 20.95
C GLU A 95 -0.81 12.40 20.63
N ASP A 96 -0.73 11.17 20.10
CA ASP A 96 0.53 10.54 19.73
C ASP A 96 1.28 11.35 18.67
N ALA A 97 0.56 11.92 17.69
CA ALA A 97 1.14 12.78 16.67
C ALA A 97 1.70 14.08 17.24
N LEU A 98 1.05 14.67 18.26
CA LEU A 98 1.58 15.86 18.95
C LEU A 98 2.85 15.55 19.74
N VAL A 99 2.87 14.41 20.44
CA VAL A 99 4.03 13.94 21.21
C VAL A 99 5.21 13.65 20.28
N GLN A 100 5.00 12.90 19.20
CA GLN A 100 6.06 12.56 18.25
C GLN A 100 6.59 13.79 17.49
N ALA A 101 5.73 14.77 17.20
CA ALA A 101 6.14 16.04 16.61
C ALA A 101 6.79 17.03 17.59
N ARG A 102 6.80 16.74 18.91
CA ARG A 102 7.34 17.60 19.99
C ARG A 102 6.83 19.04 19.91
N VAL A 103 5.54 19.21 19.64
CA VAL A 103 4.92 20.53 19.41
C VAL A 103 4.86 21.37 20.69
N ASP A 104 4.86 20.71 21.84
CA ASP A 104 4.75 21.23 23.21
C ASP A 104 6.07 21.75 23.80
N GLN A 105 7.20 21.55 23.11
CA GLN A 105 8.53 21.88 23.64
C GLN A 105 9.29 22.83 22.71
N ALA A 106 9.73 23.99 23.23
CA ALA A 106 10.67 24.86 22.51
C ALA A 106 12.12 24.35 22.57
N LEU A 107 12.47 23.65 23.66
CA LEU A 107 13.81 23.18 23.94
C LEU A 107 13.74 21.78 24.56
N ASP A 108 14.73 20.94 24.27
CA ASP A 108 14.83 19.64 24.93
C ASP A 108 14.98 19.83 26.46
N PRO A 109 14.20 19.13 27.30
CA PRO A 109 14.26 19.28 28.76
C PRO A 109 15.65 19.07 29.37
N ALA A 110 16.49 18.25 28.74
CA ALA A 110 17.87 18.05 29.20
C ALA A 110 18.73 19.31 28.97
N ILE A 111 18.54 19.96 27.82
CA ILE A 111 19.28 21.17 27.45
C ILE A 111 18.78 22.37 28.27
N SER A 112 17.48 22.47 28.55
CA SER A 112 16.94 23.55 29.38
C SER A 112 17.43 23.45 30.83
N ALA A 113 17.54 22.22 31.35
CA ALA A 113 18.13 21.95 32.65
C ALA A 113 19.63 22.32 32.68
N ASP A 114 20.40 21.94 31.65
CA ASP A 114 21.83 22.27 31.54
C ASP A 114 22.09 23.77 31.40
N LEU A 115 21.22 24.50 30.70
CA LEU A 115 21.30 25.95 30.54
C LEU A 115 20.74 26.72 31.75
N GLY A 116 20.20 26.04 32.76
CA GLY A 116 19.58 26.66 33.94
C GLY A 116 18.35 27.51 33.61
N ILE A 117 17.74 27.29 32.44
CA ILE A 117 16.55 28.00 31.97
C ILE A 117 15.36 27.36 32.69
N SER A 118 15.09 27.81 33.92
CA SER A 118 13.90 27.37 34.66
C SER A 118 12.62 28.01 34.10
N ALA A 119 11.46 27.44 34.44
CA ALA A 119 10.11 27.91 34.06
C ALA A 119 9.75 29.37 34.42
N THR A 120 10.69 30.14 34.99
CA THR A 120 10.54 31.58 35.30
C THR A 120 11.18 32.52 34.28
N VAL A 121 11.87 32.00 33.26
CA VAL A 121 12.35 32.83 32.14
C VAL A 121 11.17 33.05 31.19
N ILE A 122 10.82 34.31 30.95
CA ILE A 122 9.78 34.68 29.97
C ILE A 122 10.32 34.31 28.58
N SER A 123 9.94 33.12 28.10
CA SER A 123 10.18 32.72 26.73
C SER A 123 9.38 33.65 25.81
N ALA A 124 10.06 34.30 24.87
CA ALA A 124 9.41 34.99 23.75
C ALA A 124 8.92 34.00 22.67
N ASN A 125 9.10 32.70 22.90
CA ASN A 125 8.77 31.62 21.99
C ASN A 125 7.50 30.91 22.49
N THR A 126 6.60 30.57 21.57
CA THR A 126 5.31 29.89 21.82
C THR A 126 5.48 28.38 22.03
N GLY A 127 6.65 27.99 22.51
CA GLY A 127 7.10 26.60 22.63
C GLY A 127 6.38 25.84 23.73
N ASP A 128 6.33 26.41 24.93
CA ASP A 128 5.98 25.70 26.16
C ASP A 128 4.48 25.88 26.49
N ALA A 129 3.62 25.45 25.58
CA ALA A 129 2.17 25.41 25.79
C ALA A 129 1.68 23.96 25.74
N THR A 130 0.79 23.59 26.65
CA THR A 130 0.12 22.30 26.62
C THR A 130 -0.97 22.33 25.55
N PHE A 131 -0.73 21.66 24.42
CA PHE A 131 -1.71 21.52 23.36
C PHE A 131 -2.62 20.33 23.65
N LEU A 132 -3.93 20.55 23.69
CA LEU A 132 -4.92 19.48 23.73
C LEU A 132 -5.48 19.28 22.32
N PRO A 133 -5.63 18.03 21.83
CA PRO A 133 -6.18 17.77 20.50
C PRO A 133 -7.53 18.45 20.28
N SER A 134 -8.39 18.51 21.30
CA SER A 134 -9.74 19.07 21.23
C SER A 134 -9.80 20.56 20.95
N ASN A 135 -8.72 21.31 21.25
CA ASN A 135 -8.61 22.73 20.92
C ASN A 135 -7.94 22.96 19.57
N LEU A 136 -7.09 22.02 19.14
CA LEU A 136 -6.27 22.14 17.94
C LEU A 136 -6.94 21.57 16.70
N VAL A 137 -7.66 20.46 16.84
CA VAL A 137 -8.21 19.66 15.75
C VAL A 137 -9.73 19.58 15.89
N THR A 138 -10.44 19.94 14.82
CA THR A 138 -11.91 19.88 14.78
C THR A 138 -12.38 19.36 13.43
N ALA A 139 -13.52 18.66 13.37
CA ALA A 139 -14.12 18.32 12.07
C ALA A 139 -14.55 19.58 11.30
N PRO A 140 -14.40 19.62 9.96
CA PRO A 140 -14.72 20.81 9.15
C PRO A 140 -16.20 21.25 9.18
N ASN A 141 -17.11 20.33 9.51
CA ASN A 141 -18.54 20.61 9.65
C ASN A 141 -18.94 21.07 11.08
N GLY A 142 -17.98 21.21 12.00
CA GLY A 142 -18.24 21.52 13.41
C GLY A 142 -18.99 20.42 14.17
N SER A 143 -19.07 19.20 13.61
CA SER A 143 -19.51 18.04 14.39
C SER A 143 -18.54 17.82 15.55
N GLY A 144 -19.03 17.41 16.71
CA GLY A 144 -18.20 17.19 17.91
C GLY A 144 -17.17 16.06 17.80
N ASN A 145 -16.88 15.59 16.60
CA ASN A 145 -15.85 14.60 16.28
C ASN A 145 -14.60 15.31 15.72
N PHE A 146 -13.44 14.68 15.83
CA PHE A 146 -12.19 15.26 15.33
C PHE A 146 -12.08 15.28 13.80
N VAL A 147 -12.79 14.39 13.11
CA VAL A 147 -12.70 14.22 11.65
C VAL A 147 -14.07 14.10 10.98
N LEU A 148 -14.10 14.39 9.68
CA LEU A 148 -15.18 14.08 8.75
C LEU A 148 -14.71 12.95 7.80
N PRO A 149 -15.26 11.73 7.91
CA PRO A 149 -14.86 10.61 7.07
C PRO A 149 -15.50 10.67 5.68
N SER A 150 -14.88 9.98 4.73
CA SER A 150 -15.39 9.76 3.36
C SER A 150 -16.77 9.10 3.27
N THR A 151 -17.21 8.43 4.34
CA THR A 151 -18.52 7.76 4.43
C THR A 151 -19.62 8.65 4.99
N ALA A 152 -19.31 9.92 5.31
CA ALA A 152 -20.27 10.85 5.88
C ALA A 152 -21.46 11.10 4.93
N SER A 153 -22.66 11.20 5.52
CA SER A 153 -23.90 11.44 4.80
C SER A 153 -24.11 12.90 4.40
N SER A 154 -23.31 13.82 4.95
CA SER A 154 -23.34 15.25 4.63
C SER A 154 -21.94 15.85 4.59
N PHE A 155 -21.67 16.60 3.54
CA PHE A 155 -20.42 17.32 3.34
C PHE A 155 -20.65 18.83 3.51
N PRO A 156 -19.68 19.59 4.06
CA PRO A 156 -19.75 21.04 4.17
C PRO A 156 -19.99 21.70 2.80
N THR A 157 -20.98 22.59 2.74
CA THR A 157 -21.27 23.37 1.53
C THR A 157 -20.12 24.35 1.24
N GLY A 158 -19.60 24.32 0.02
CA GLY A 158 -18.56 25.27 -0.42
C GLY A 158 -17.11 24.80 -0.27
N MET A 159 -16.87 23.59 0.27
CA MET A 159 -15.55 22.94 0.25
C MET A 159 -15.43 21.93 -0.90
N THR A 160 -14.27 21.89 -1.56
CA THR A 160 -13.99 20.89 -2.60
C THR A 160 -13.40 19.63 -1.96
N LEU A 161 -14.26 18.75 -1.45
CA LEU A 161 -13.84 17.46 -0.90
C LEU A 161 -13.83 16.36 -1.97
N PRO A 162 -13.01 15.31 -1.82
CA PRO A 162 -13.04 14.17 -2.71
C PRO A 162 -14.39 13.44 -2.67
N PRO A 163 -14.75 12.66 -3.71
CA PRO A 163 -15.94 11.82 -3.68
C PRO A 163 -15.96 10.90 -2.46
N GLY A 164 -17.13 10.75 -1.84
CA GLY A 164 -17.33 9.87 -0.69
C GLY A 164 -17.47 8.40 -1.09
N LEU A 165 -17.23 7.50 -0.14
CA LEU A 165 -17.50 6.07 -0.27
C LEU A 165 -18.85 5.74 0.40
N THR A 166 -19.52 4.70 -0.10
CA THR A 166 -20.72 4.18 0.54
C THR A 166 -20.36 3.02 1.46
N TRP A 167 -20.91 3.05 2.68
CA TRP A 167 -20.83 1.91 3.59
C TRP A 167 -22.15 1.79 4.34
N THR A 168 -22.94 0.78 3.97
CA THR A 168 -24.23 0.47 4.58
C THR A 168 -24.10 -0.80 5.43
N GLY A 169 -24.53 -0.75 6.68
CA GLY A 169 -24.53 -1.90 7.60
C GLY A 169 -23.96 -1.62 8.98
N ALA A 170 -23.91 -2.66 9.81
CA ALA A 170 -23.35 -2.58 11.16
C ALA A 170 -21.86 -2.17 11.11
N GLY A 171 -21.51 -1.20 11.95
CA GLY A 171 -20.15 -0.64 12.04
C GLY A 171 -19.94 0.65 11.25
N SER A 172 -20.86 1.10 10.38
CA SER A 172 -20.60 2.29 9.54
C SER A 172 -20.29 3.58 10.30
N GLY A 173 -20.71 3.68 11.56
CA GLY A 173 -20.38 4.81 12.45
C GLY A 173 -18.97 4.78 13.05
N THR A 174 -18.23 3.67 12.99
CA THR A 174 -16.88 3.57 13.58
C THR A 174 -15.85 4.40 12.82
N ASP A 175 -16.10 4.71 11.55
CA ASP A 175 -15.23 5.56 10.73
C ASP A 175 -15.15 7.02 11.22
N LEU A 176 -16.11 7.45 12.04
CA LEU A 176 -16.12 8.77 12.69
C LEU A 176 -15.15 8.85 13.88
N THR A 177 -14.87 7.71 14.51
CA THR A 177 -14.05 7.62 15.73
C THR A 177 -12.69 6.97 15.49
N HIS A 178 -12.56 6.18 14.42
CA HIS A 178 -11.37 5.40 14.09
C HIS A 178 -11.04 5.46 12.59
N PRO A 179 -9.76 5.33 12.18
CA PRO A 179 -9.40 5.17 10.77
C PRO A 179 -9.73 3.76 10.27
N VAL A 180 -10.90 3.56 9.67
CA VAL A 180 -11.33 2.23 9.21
C VAL A 180 -11.01 2.03 7.72
N VAL A 181 -10.29 0.96 7.37
CA VAL A 181 -10.14 0.48 5.99
C VAL A 181 -10.77 -0.91 5.89
N THR A 182 -11.63 -1.13 4.89
CA THR A 182 -12.41 -2.37 4.73
C THR A 182 -12.89 -2.56 3.30
N PHE A 183 -13.03 -3.81 2.86
CA PHE A 183 -13.67 -4.17 1.59
C PHE A 183 -15.18 -3.84 1.55
N ARG A 184 -15.81 -3.56 2.70
CA ARG A 184 -17.23 -3.16 2.77
C ARG A 184 -17.50 -1.73 2.31
N LYS A 185 -16.48 -0.88 2.25
CA LYS A 185 -16.58 0.46 1.67
C LYS A 185 -16.53 0.32 0.16
N ALA A 186 -17.60 0.74 -0.51
CA ALA A 186 -17.75 0.64 -1.95
C ALA A 186 -17.86 2.03 -2.60
N LEU A 187 -17.69 2.06 -3.91
CA LEU A 187 -17.94 3.27 -4.69
C LEU A 187 -19.46 3.50 -4.82
N PRO A 188 -19.92 4.76 -4.76
CA PRO A 188 -21.34 5.05 -4.90
C PRO A 188 -21.90 4.54 -6.23
N GLY A 189 -22.86 3.61 -6.19
CA GLY A 189 -23.56 3.10 -7.37
C GLY A 189 -22.78 2.09 -8.22
N SER A 190 -21.62 1.60 -7.77
CA SER A 190 -20.85 0.55 -8.42
C SER A 190 -20.67 -0.66 -7.50
N SER A 191 -20.59 -1.86 -8.09
CA SER A 191 -20.16 -3.09 -7.41
C SER A 191 -18.64 -3.25 -7.39
N GLU A 192 -17.90 -2.41 -8.10
CA GLU A 192 -16.45 -2.45 -8.18
C GLU A 192 -15.79 -1.83 -6.94
N LEU A 193 -14.66 -2.41 -6.55
CA LEU A 193 -13.86 -1.92 -5.42
C LEU A 193 -12.97 -0.74 -5.83
N TYR A 194 -12.47 -0.72 -7.06
CA TYR A 194 -11.52 0.26 -7.56
C TYR A 194 -12.12 1.10 -8.67
N THR A 195 -11.54 2.27 -8.90
CA THR A 195 -11.90 3.14 -10.02
C THR A 195 -10.68 3.89 -10.52
N GLU A 196 -10.74 4.33 -11.78
CA GLU A 196 -9.79 5.28 -12.33
C GLU A 196 -9.98 6.64 -11.67
N MET A 197 -8.90 7.20 -11.14
CA MET A 197 -8.92 8.53 -10.54
C MET A 197 -7.64 9.28 -10.88
N PRO A 198 -7.65 10.63 -10.85
CA PRO A 198 -6.44 11.40 -11.08
C PRO A 198 -5.42 11.14 -9.96
N TYR A 199 -4.19 10.87 -10.36
CA TYR A 199 -3.07 10.75 -9.43
C TYR A 199 -2.87 12.07 -8.68
N PRO A 200 -2.75 12.03 -7.34
CA PRO A 200 -2.59 13.25 -6.56
C PRO A 200 -1.33 14.01 -6.99
N GLN A 201 -1.38 15.35 -6.90
CA GLN A 201 -0.23 16.21 -7.19
C GLN A 201 0.81 16.10 -6.08
N ILE A 202 1.60 15.03 -6.13
CA ILE A 202 2.61 14.72 -5.12
C ILE A 202 3.96 14.48 -5.75
N ALA A 203 5.00 14.71 -4.96
CA ALA A 203 6.38 14.59 -5.42
C ALA A 203 6.89 13.14 -5.45
N PHE A 204 6.03 12.19 -5.83
CA PHE A 204 6.29 10.74 -5.91
C PHE A 204 5.86 10.24 -7.29
N GLY A 205 6.78 9.61 -8.01
CA GLY A 205 6.70 9.26 -9.42
C GLY A 205 6.10 7.90 -9.69
N TYR A 206 5.10 7.48 -8.90
CA TYR A 206 4.40 6.22 -9.15
C TYR A 206 3.73 6.25 -10.53
N THR A 207 3.15 7.39 -10.88
CA THR A 207 2.72 7.75 -12.23
C THR A 207 2.92 9.25 -12.44
N GLU A 208 2.74 9.73 -13.66
CA GLU A 208 2.79 11.16 -13.97
C GLU A 208 1.71 11.94 -13.22
N GLN A 209 2.04 13.13 -12.74
CA GLN A 209 1.09 13.96 -12.01
C GLN A 209 -0.09 14.35 -12.91
N GLY A 210 -1.31 14.10 -12.43
CA GLY A 210 -2.53 14.36 -13.19
C GLY A 210 -2.89 13.28 -14.21
N SER A 211 -2.06 12.25 -14.40
CA SER A 211 -2.49 11.04 -15.11
C SER A 211 -3.54 10.31 -14.28
N THR A 212 -4.36 9.47 -14.92
CA THR A 212 -5.22 8.54 -14.19
C THR A 212 -4.38 7.38 -13.65
N PHE A 213 -4.83 6.82 -12.53
CA PHE A 213 -4.38 5.55 -11.98
C PHE A 213 -5.54 4.88 -11.28
N ILE A 214 -5.45 3.57 -11.09
CA ILE A 214 -6.51 2.79 -10.48
C ILE A 214 -6.25 2.71 -8.98
N ALA A 215 -7.23 3.14 -8.20
CA ALA A 215 -7.15 3.05 -6.74
C ALA A 215 -8.55 3.10 -6.11
N LYS A 216 -8.59 2.85 -4.81
CA LYS A 216 -9.73 3.19 -3.95
C LYS A 216 -9.25 4.16 -2.87
N ARG A 217 -9.93 5.31 -2.74
CA ARG A 217 -9.51 6.39 -1.84
C ARG A 217 -10.35 6.40 -0.57
N ASN A 218 -9.77 5.98 0.55
CA ASN A 218 -10.30 6.27 1.88
C ASN A 218 -9.75 7.61 2.33
N TRP A 219 -10.59 8.49 2.86
CA TRP A 219 -10.13 9.80 3.31
C TRP A 219 -10.89 10.31 4.54
N TRP A 220 -10.21 11.17 5.31
CA TRP A 220 -10.72 11.85 6.49
C TRP A 220 -10.28 13.31 6.47
N ALA A 221 -11.23 14.23 6.63
CA ALA A 221 -10.98 15.67 6.64
C ALA A 221 -10.98 16.21 8.08
N PHE A 222 -10.05 17.09 8.40
CA PHE A 222 -9.94 17.75 9.71
C PHE A 222 -9.42 19.18 9.55
N THR A 223 -9.78 20.05 10.48
CA THR A 223 -9.33 21.44 10.51
C THR A 223 -8.35 21.64 11.65
N LEU A 224 -7.20 22.23 11.33
CA LEU A 224 -6.16 22.61 12.30
C LEU A 224 -6.25 24.09 12.66
N ASN A 225 -6.29 24.37 13.96
CA ASN A 225 -6.42 25.69 14.55
C ASN A 225 -5.15 26.10 15.31
N PHE A 226 -3.98 26.00 14.65
CA PHE A 226 -2.71 26.37 15.28
C PHE A 226 -2.72 27.83 15.76
N GLY A 227 -2.38 28.02 17.03
CA GLY A 227 -2.29 29.33 17.68
C GLY A 227 -3.51 29.70 18.52
N ALA A 228 -4.62 28.95 18.46
CA ALA A 228 -5.85 29.27 19.19
C ALA A 228 -5.62 29.30 20.72
N ASP A 229 -4.92 28.30 21.27
CA ASP A 229 -4.61 28.22 22.71
C ASP A 229 -3.71 29.36 23.20
N THR A 230 -2.93 29.95 22.30
CA THR A 230 -1.92 30.97 22.60
C THR A 230 -2.33 32.37 22.12
N GLU A 231 -3.52 32.55 21.54
CA GLU A 231 -3.98 33.84 21.00
C GLU A 231 -4.02 34.90 22.11
N ALA A 232 -4.51 34.54 23.29
CA ALA A 232 -4.59 35.45 24.44
C ALA A 232 -3.20 35.95 24.91
N ILE A 233 -2.16 35.14 24.69
CA ILE A 233 -0.78 35.45 25.11
C ILE A 233 -0.03 36.21 24.00
N THR A 234 -0.19 35.77 22.75
CA THR A 234 0.57 36.28 21.60
C THR A 234 -0.10 37.44 20.89
N GLY A 235 -1.43 37.58 21.03
CA GLY A 235 -2.25 38.53 20.28
C GLY A 235 -2.31 38.25 18.78
N ILE A 236 -1.94 37.04 18.35
CA ILE A 236 -1.95 36.61 16.95
C ILE A 236 -3.11 35.63 16.77
N ALA A 237 -4.07 36.01 15.94
CA ALA A 237 -5.22 35.17 15.63
C ALA A 237 -4.79 33.87 14.92
N PRO A 238 -5.40 32.72 15.25
CA PRO A 238 -5.16 31.47 14.55
C PRO A 238 -5.64 31.56 13.10
N THR A 239 -4.95 30.87 12.19
CA THR A 239 -5.41 30.68 10.81
C THR A 239 -5.87 29.24 10.65
N PRO A 240 -7.19 28.97 10.72
CA PRO A 240 -7.71 27.63 10.53
C PRO A 240 -7.38 27.14 9.12
N ARG A 241 -6.86 25.91 9.01
CA ARG A 241 -6.61 25.25 7.72
C ARG A 241 -7.22 23.87 7.72
N THR A 242 -7.88 23.52 6.62
CA THR A 242 -8.53 22.23 6.48
C THR A 242 -7.63 21.31 5.66
N TYR A 243 -7.41 20.12 6.18
CA TYR A 243 -6.60 19.08 5.59
C TYR A 243 -7.46 17.85 5.30
N VAL A 244 -7.13 17.16 4.21
CA VAL A 244 -7.64 15.84 3.89
C VAL A 244 -6.48 14.86 3.94
N LEU A 245 -6.56 13.92 4.88
CA LEU A 245 -5.70 12.75 4.89
C LEU A 245 -6.36 11.67 4.05
N SER A 246 -5.62 11.09 3.11
CA SER A 246 -6.09 10.04 2.23
C SER A 246 -5.17 8.83 2.28
N ILE A 247 -5.75 7.65 2.41
CA ILE A 247 -5.12 6.36 2.13
C ILE A 247 -5.72 5.86 0.81
N TYR A 248 -4.90 5.85 -0.24
CA TYR A 248 -5.23 5.20 -1.49
C TYR A 248 -4.81 3.74 -1.39
N GLU A 249 -5.79 2.85 -1.53
CA GLU A 249 -5.59 1.42 -1.75
C GLU A 249 -5.23 1.24 -3.23
N VAL A 250 -3.94 1.01 -3.52
CA VAL A 250 -3.39 0.96 -4.87
C VAL A 250 -3.06 -0.49 -5.22
N PRO A 251 -3.83 -1.14 -6.10
CA PRO A 251 -3.44 -2.44 -6.63
C PRO A 251 -2.17 -2.31 -7.47
N THR A 252 -1.40 -3.40 -7.53
CA THR A 252 -0.25 -3.50 -8.45
C THR A 252 -0.74 -3.34 -9.88
N GLN A 253 -0.26 -2.29 -10.53
CA GLN A 253 -0.68 -1.89 -11.88
C GLN A 253 0.50 -1.39 -12.73
N LEU A 254 1.72 -1.45 -12.19
CA LEU A 254 2.92 -1.00 -12.88
C LEU A 254 3.57 -2.16 -13.64
N ALA A 255 4.26 -1.82 -14.73
CA ALA A 255 4.97 -2.79 -15.57
C ALA A 255 5.93 -3.68 -14.76
N VAL A 256 6.67 -3.06 -13.83
CA VAL A 256 7.52 -3.76 -12.86
C VAL A 256 7.22 -3.23 -11.46
N SER A 257 6.96 -4.15 -10.52
CA SER A 257 6.73 -3.82 -9.11
C SER A 257 7.55 -4.72 -8.18
N SER A 258 8.20 -4.14 -7.18
CA SER A 258 9.01 -4.88 -6.21
C SER A 258 8.86 -4.31 -4.80
N SER A 259 8.61 -5.19 -3.83
CA SER A 259 8.39 -4.80 -2.42
C SER A 259 9.32 -5.56 -1.47
N GLY A 260 10.55 -5.08 -1.26
CA GLY A 260 11.41 -5.60 -0.18
C GLY A 260 12.91 -5.40 -0.33
N PHE A 261 13.48 -5.42 -1.55
CA PHE A 261 14.94 -5.32 -1.76
C PHE A 261 15.37 -4.42 -2.90
N THR A 262 16.69 -4.26 -3.02
CA THR A 262 17.36 -3.68 -4.19
C THR A 262 17.06 -4.54 -5.41
N THR A 263 16.22 -4.00 -6.28
CA THR A 263 15.90 -4.61 -7.57
C THR A 263 16.86 -4.05 -8.60
N SER A 264 17.61 -4.94 -9.26
CA SER A 264 18.46 -4.57 -10.39
C SER A 264 17.60 -4.42 -11.63
N LEU A 265 17.75 -3.29 -12.31
CA LEU A 265 17.04 -2.98 -13.54
C LEU A 265 18.08 -2.70 -14.64
N GLY A 266 17.91 -3.38 -15.79
CA GLY A 266 18.79 -3.24 -16.96
C GLY A 266 19.84 -4.33 -17.13
N LYS A 267 19.99 -5.27 -16.19
CA LYS A 267 20.91 -6.42 -16.30
C LYS A 267 20.33 -7.72 -15.75
N PHE A 268 20.76 -8.84 -16.31
CA PHE A 268 20.58 -10.19 -15.76
C PHE A 268 21.64 -10.50 -14.68
N ASN A 269 21.43 -11.52 -13.86
CA ASN A 269 22.40 -11.90 -12.81
C ASN A 269 23.73 -12.43 -13.36
N ASP A 270 23.78 -12.88 -14.62
CA ASP A 270 25.03 -13.23 -15.30
C ASP A 270 25.86 -12.01 -15.72
N GLY A 271 25.31 -10.80 -15.54
CA GLY A 271 25.92 -9.51 -15.89
C GLY A 271 25.65 -9.05 -17.32
N SER A 272 24.90 -9.80 -18.12
CA SER A 272 24.46 -9.37 -19.46
C SER A 272 23.41 -8.26 -19.38
N ASP A 273 23.47 -7.32 -20.32
CA ASP A 273 22.54 -6.20 -20.41
C ASP A 273 21.19 -6.63 -21.01
N TRP A 274 20.13 -5.92 -20.64
CA TRP A 274 18.83 -6.08 -21.28
C TRP A 274 18.87 -5.58 -22.72
N ASP A 275 18.59 -6.45 -23.69
CA ASP A 275 18.49 -6.08 -25.10
C ASP A 275 17.20 -5.29 -25.35
N PRO A 276 17.25 -4.00 -25.70
CA PRO A 276 16.07 -3.19 -25.95
C PRO A 276 15.24 -3.64 -27.16
N ALA A 277 15.79 -4.51 -28.02
CA ALA A 277 15.02 -5.12 -29.12
C ALA A 277 14.12 -6.27 -28.64
N LYS A 278 14.37 -6.83 -27.46
CA LYS A 278 13.64 -7.97 -26.90
C LYS A 278 12.88 -7.62 -25.62
N ILE A 279 13.37 -6.64 -24.86
CA ILE A 279 12.82 -6.22 -23.58
C ILE A 279 12.30 -4.78 -23.75
N SER A 280 10.98 -4.61 -23.73
CA SER A 280 10.32 -3.31 -23.76
C SER A 280 9.51 -3.09 -22.48
N ILE A 281 9.67 -1.94 -21.85
CA ILE A 281 8.95 -1.54 -20.64
C ILE A 281 8.20 -0.24 -20.92
N THR A 282 6.87 -0.29 -20.83
CA THR A 282 5.99 0.85 -21.06
C THR A 282 5.29 1.24 -19.76
N GLY A 283 5.64 2.43 -19.25
CA GLY A 283 5.09 3.00 -18.02
C GLY A 283 6.13 3.15 -16.91
N SER A 284 5.65 3.40 -15.69
CA SER A 284 6.51 3.57 -14.52
C SER A 284 6.91 2.24 -13.90
N VAL A 285 8.05 2.25 -13.20
CA VAL A 285 8.56 1.12 -12.40
C VAL A 285 8.58 1.51 -10.93
N TYR A 286 8.21 0.58 -10.05
CA TYR A 286 8.34 0.75 -8.60
C TYR A 286 9.22 -0.35 -7.98
N ALA A 287 10.17 0.05 -7.13
CA ALA A 287 10.90 -0.87 -6.28
C ALA A 287 11.21 -0.23 -4.92
N SER A 288 11.12 -0.99 -3.81
CA SER A 288 11.49 -0.46 -2.48
C SER A 288 12.88 0.18 -2.47
N LYS A 289 13.88 -0.50 -3.05
CA LYS A 289 15.18 0.04 -3.46
C LYS A 289 15.38 -0.30 -4.93
N ALA A 290 15.77 0.65 -5.75
CA ALA A 290 16.07 0.39 -7.17
C ALA A 290 17.56 0.57 -7.44
N LYS A 291 18.17 -0.33 -8.22
CA LYS A 291 19.49 -0.13 -8.83
C LYS A 291 19.32 -0.16 -10.34
N VAL A 292 19.50 0.99 -10.99
CA VAL A 292 19.24 1.17 -12.42
C VAL A 292 20.57 1.27 -13.15
N GLU A 293 20.88 0.30 -14.00
CA GLU A 293 22.15 0.23 -14.74
C GLU A 293 22.10 1.05 -16.04
N ASP A 294 20.95 1.12 -16.71
CA ASP A 294 20.71 1.95 -17.90
C ASP A 294 19.40 2.75 -17.75
N LEU A 295 19.50 4.08 -17.81
CA LEU A 295 18.35 4.97 -17.64
C LEU A 295 17.51 5.13 -18.90
N SER A 296 18.04 4.80 -20.08
CA SER A 296 17.36 5.05 -21.34
C SER A 296 16.12 4.17 -21.57
N GLN A 297 16.00 3.10 -20.78
CA GLN A 297 14.93 2.11 -20.89
C GLN A 297 13.69 2.42 -20.02
N PHE A 298 13.74 3.46 -19.17
CA PHE A 298 12.68 3.74 -18.19
C PHE A 298 12.14 5.17 -18.29
N THR A 299 10.82 5.30 -18.28
CA THR A 299 10.16 6.62 -18.22
C THR A 299 10.22 7.22 -16.82
N ASN A 300 9.81 6.45 -15.80
CA ASN A 300 9.81 6.86 -14.40
C ASN A 300 10.19 5.68 -13.50
N VAL A 301 10.99 5.93 -12.47
CA VAL A 301 11.36 4.96 -11.44
C VAL A 301 11.04 5.55 -10.06
N ALA A 302 10.04 4.95 -9.40
CA ALA A 302 9.64 5.28 -8.04
C ALA A 302 10.28 4.32 -7.04
N SER A 303 10.71 4.86 -5.90
CA SER A 303 11.24 4.06 -4.80
C SER A 303 10.73 4.50 -3.44
N ARG A 304 10.79 3.59 -2.46
CA ARG A 304 10.49 3.94 -1.07
C ARG A 304 11.76 4.41 -0.35
N GLU A 305 12.85 3.66 -0.49
CA GLU A 305 14.09 3.81 0.27
C GLU A 305 15.23 4.43 -0.56
N GLY A 306 15.07 4.53 -1.88
CA GLY A 306 16.02 5.22 -2.77
C GLY A 306 16.27 4.52 -4.10
N VAL A 307 16.88 5.27 -5.03
CA VAL A 307 17.33 4.81 -6.35
C VAL A 307 18.85 4.97 -6.42
N PHE A 308 19.55 3.90 -6.77
CA PHE A 308 20.99 3.87 -7.05
C PHE A 308 21.19 3.76 -8.56
N LEU A 309 22.15 4.49 -9.09
CA LEU A 309 22.50 4.44 -10.51
C LEU A 309 23.81 3.67 -10.70
N GLY A 310 23.82 2.76 -11.66
CA GLY A 310 25.03 2.06 -12.09
C GLY A 310 26.03 3.00 -12.77
N SER A 311 27.28 2.55 -12.93
CA SER A 311 28.38 3.33 -13.51
C SER A 311 28.19 3.70 -15.00
N SER A 312 27.18 3.14 -15.65
CA SER A 312 26.77 3.41 -17.04
C SER A 312 25.72 4.50 -17.19
N ALA A 313 25.31 5.17 -16.09
CA ALA A 313 24.41 6.32 -16.18
C ALA A 313 24.99 7.40 -17.11
N PRO A 314 24.19 7.98 -18.04
CA PRO A 314 24.65 8.96 -19.01
C PRO A 314 25.50 10.06 -18.35
N ALA A 315 26.71 10.25 -18.86
CA ALA A 315 27.63 11.28 -18.40
C ALA A 315 26.97 12.67 -18.55
N GLY A 316 26.56 13.26 -17.42
CA GLY A 316 25.93 14.58 -17.39
C GLY A 316 24.80 14.72 -16.36
N GLN A 317 24.25 13.63 -15.84
CA GLN A 317 23.30 13.65 -14.74
C GLN A 317 23.89 12.93 -13.51
N SER A 318 24.66 13.68 -12.71
CA SER A 318 24.82 13.31 -11.31
C SER A 318 23.47 13.56 -10.64
N ILE A 319 22.74 12.50 -10.34
CA ILE A 319 21.47 12.59 -9.63
C ILE A 319 21.76 12.32 -8.17
N GLY A 320 21.96 13.39 -7.39
CA GLY A 320 22.34 13.26 -5.99
C GLY A 320 21.84 14.36 -5.06
N GLY A 321 21.25 15.43 -5.57
CA GLY A 321 20.76 16.53 -4.74
C GLY A 321 19.31 16.93 -5.00
N LEU A 322 18.57 17.22 -3.91
CA LEU A 322 17.31 17.98 -3.94
C LEU A 322 17.41 19.29 -4.76
N ALA A 323 18.61 19.86 -4.88
CA ALA A 323 18.89 21.07 -5.64
C ALA A 323 18.79 20.85 -7.16
N GLU A 324 19.42 19.79 -7.68
CA GLU A 324 19.42 19.45 -9.12
C GLU A 324 18.01 19.02 -9.57
N ARG A 325 17.28 18.31 -8.70
CA ARG A 325 15.86 17.99 -8.89
C ARG A 325 15.00 19.25 -9.03
N ARG A 326 15.12 20.19 -8.09
CA ARG A 326 14.39 21.46 -8.11
C ARG A 326 14.75 22.29 -9.33
N GLU A 327 16.01 22.27 -9.77
CA GLU A 327 16.46 22.98 -10.96
C GLU A 327 15.85 22.38 -12.23
N LEU A 328 15.78 21.05 -12.35
CA LEU A 328 15.11 20.40 -13.48
C LEU A 328 13.60 20.70 -13.46
N GLU A 329 12.92 20.44 -12.34
CA GLU A 329 11.47 20.68 -12.20
C GLU A 329 11.12 22.16 -12.47
N ALA A 330 11.96 23.10 -12.04
CA ALA A 330 11.78 24.52 -12.33
C ALA A 330 12.06 24.91 -13.79
N THR A 331 12.94 24.19 -14.48
CA THR A 331 13.37 24.52 -15.85
C THR A 331 12.48 23.87 -16.90
N THR A 332 12.13 22.59 -16.72
CA THR A 332 11.37 21.81 -17.71
C THR A 332 9.88 21.75 -17.38
N ASN A 333 9.48 22.12 -16.16
CA ASN A 333 8.12 21.93 -15.65
C ASN A 333 7.62 20.48 -15.79
N THR A 334 8.56 19.53 -15.85
CA THR A 334 8.29 18.08 -15.88
C THR A 334 8.68 17.47 -14.56
N PHE A 335 7.95 16.44 -14.15
CA PHE A 335 8.28 15.68 -12.95
C PHE A 335 9.66 15.03 -13.08
N TYR A 336 10.42 15.00 -11.98
CA TYR A 336 11.72 14.34 -11.98
C TYR A 336 11.53 12.82 -12.10
N PRO A 337 12.12 12.14 -13.10
CA PRO A 337 11.82 10.74 -13.39
C PRO A 337 12.19 9.77 -12.27
N TYR A 338 12.95 10.22 -11.28
CA TYR A 338 13.36 9.44 -10.10
C TYR A 338 12.80 10.06 -8.83
N SER A 339 12.17 9.25 -7.98
CA SER A 339 11.62 9.78 -6.74
C SER A 339 11.67 8.78 -5.61
N SER A 340 11.90 9.29 -4.40
CA SER A 340 11.63 8.58 -3.17
C SER A 340 10.36 9.11 -2.52
N SER A 341 9.53 8.24 -1.94
CA SER A 341 8.41 8.67 -1.09
C SER A 341 8.88 9.57 0.07
N SER A 342 10.13 9.38 0.53
CA SER A 342 10.72 10.17 1.61
C SER A 342 11.05 11.62 1.25
N ASP A 343 11.20 11.95 -0.03
CA ASP A 343 11.69 13.26 -0.49
C ASP A 343 10.73 14.42 -0.18
N SER A 344 9.42 14.15 -0.16
CA SER A 344 8.39 15.17 0.07
C SER A 344 8.06 15.37 1.56
N GLY A 345 8.29 14.35 2.37
CA GLY A 345 7.82 14.28 3.77
C GLY A 345 6.30 14.34 3.95
N MET A 346 5.49 14.35 2.90
CA MET A 346 4.01 14.43 2.95
C MET A 346 3.34 13.24 2.24
N VAL A 347 4.13 12.25 1.86
CA VAL A 347 3.73 11.04 1.16
C VAL A 347 4.39 9.83 1.82
N SER A 348 3.62 8.76 2.03
CA SER A 348 4.14 7.45 2.40
C SER A 348 3.61 6.41 1.42
N PHE A 349 4.46 5.50 0.99
CA PHE A 349 4.06 4.35 0.17
C PHE A 349 4.47 3.07 0.88
N THR A 350 3.49 2.29 1.32
CA THR A 350 3.70 1.10 2.15
C THR A 350 3.07 -0.11 1.48
N ALA A 351 3.87 -1.14 1.19
CA ALA A 351 3.34 -2.41 0.72
C ALA A 351 2.59 -3.12 1.86
N VAL A 352 1.40 -3.64 1.58
CA VAL A 352 0.53 -4.32 2.57
C VAL A 352 0.80 -5.82 2.60
N ASN A 353 1.25 -6.39 1.48
CA ASN A 353 1.44 -7.84 1.34
C ASN A 353 2.58 -8.36 2.21
N ARG A 354 2.36 -9.52 2.83
CA ARG A 354 3.24 -10.10 3.87
C ARG A 354 4.34 -11.02 3.32
N GLY A 355 4.98 -10.66 2.21
CA GLY A 355 6.03 -11.49 1.60
C GLY A 355 5.56 -12.93 1.37
N TRP A 356 6.26 -13.91 1.95
CA TRP A 356 5.91 -15.34 1.85
C TRP A 356 4.49 -15.66 2.37
N ASP A 357 4.08 -15.00 3.46
CA ASP A 357 2.77 -15.28 4.07
C ASP A 357 1.63 -14.97 3.08
N PHE A 358 1.85 -14.09 2.09
CA PHE A 358 0.87 -13.79 1.06
C PHE A 358 0.34 -15.03 0.34
N PHE A 359 1.20 -16.04 0.14
CA PHE A 359 0.87 -17.29 -0.54
C PHE A 359 0.26 -18.35 0.39
N ASP A 360 0.38 -18.17 1.70
CA ASP A 360 0.12 -19.17 2.72
C ASP A 360 -1.22 -18.90 3.43
N TYR A 361 -2.24 -19.69 3.08
CA TYR A 361 -3.57 -19.59 3.69
C TYR A 361 -3.54 -19.79 5.23
N PHE A 362 -2.58 -20.60 5.70
CA PHE A 362 -2.42 -21.02 7.09
C PHE A 362 -1.25 -20.31 7.81
N ALA A 363 -0.78 -19.16 7.29
CA ALA A 363 0.31 -18.38 7.90
C ALA A 363 0.02 -17.90 9.35
N ASP A 364 -1.25 -17.90 9.75
CA ASP A 364 -1.69 -17.50 11.09
C ASP A 364 -1.46 -18.62 12.12
N THR A 365 -0.54 -18.41 13.05
CA THR A 365 -0.18 -19.36 14.13
C THR A 365 -1.36 -19.74 15.03
N THR A 366 -2.40 -18.89 15.14
CA THR A 366 -3.58 -19.23 15.94
C THR A 366 -4.48 -20.27 15.27
N LEU A 367 -4.42 -20.40 13.93
CA LEU A 367 -5.11 -21.45 13.19
C LEU A 367 -4.38 -22.79 13.25
N ALA A 368 -3.04 -22.77 13.35
CA ALA A 368 -2.26 -23.99 13.53
C ALA A 368 -2.69 -24.76 14.79
N ASP A 369 -2.97 -24.07 15.90
CA ASP A 369 -3.54 -24.70 17.11
C ASP A 369 -5.03 -25.08 16.95
N ARG A 370 -5.80 -24.34 16.16
CA ARG A 370 -7.21 -24.69 15.87
C ARG A 370 -7.38 -25.87 14.92
N THR A 371 -6.34 -26.26 14.18
CA THR A 371 -6.40 -27.48 13.35
C THR A 371 -6.65 -28.74 14.18
N GLN A 372 -6.26 -28.78 15.47
CA GLN A 372 -6.50 -29.94 16.33
C GLN A 372 -8.00 -30.15 16.66
N ALA A 373 -8.83 -29.09 16.60
CA ALA A 373 -10.25 -29.15 16.92
C ALA A 373 -11.14 -29.71 15.79
N TYR A 374 -10.60 -29.88 14.58
CA TYR A 374 -11.35 -30.38 13.42
C TYR A 374 -11.21 -31.91 13.21
N PHE A 375 -10.41 -32.61 14.03
CA PHE A 375 -10.12 -34.04 13.87
C PHE A 375 -10.98 -34.99 14.71
N SER A 376 -11.95 -34.49 15.48
CA SER A 376 -12.99 -35.36 16.06
C SER A 376 -14.15 -35.51 15.08
N ASP A 377 -14.10 -36.57 14.28
CA ASP A 377 -15.23 -37.30 13.66
C ASP A 377 -16.39 -36.46 13.05
N PRO A 378 -16.64 -36.51 11.72
CA PRO A 378 -17.67 -35.69 11.06
C PRO A 378 -19.13 -36.07 11.39
N VAL A 379 -19.40 -37.01 12.31
CA VAL A 379 -20.74 -37.57 12.47
C VAL A 379 -21.60 -36.89 13.55
N SER A 380 -21.05 -36.04 14.43
CA SER A 380 -21.92 -35.36 15.41
C SER A 380 -21.39 -34.03 15.91
N SER A 381 -21.88 -32.94 15.33
CA SER A 381 -22.51 -31.82 16.07
C SER A 381 -22.69 -30.63 15.15
N SER A 382 -23.83 -29.96 15.31
CA SER A 382 -24.33 -28.77 14.61
C SER A 382 -23.51 -27.50 14.84
N THR A 383 -22.19 -27.60 14.95
CA THR A 383 -21.26 -26.49 15.18
C THR A 383 -20.04 -26.64 14.26
N ARG A 384 -20.31 -26.77 12.96
CA ARG A 384 -19.29 -26.59 11.94
C ARG A 384 -19.01 -25.08 11.86
N ARG A 385 -17.95 -24.62 12.54
CA ARG A 385 -17.53 -23.22 12.52
C ARG A 385 -17.04 -22.90 11.11
N ASP A 386 -17.84 -22.13 10.38
CA ASP A 386 -17.49 -21.54 9.09
C ASP A 386 -16.28 -20.61 9.27
N TYR A 387 -15.10 -21.06 8.83
CA TYR A 387 -13.88 -20.24 8.85
C TYR A 387 -13.92 -19.05 7.88
N PHE A 388 -14.95 -18.96 7.03
CA PHE A 388 -15.18 -17.84 6.12
C PHE A 388 -16.07 -16.74 6.70
N SER A 389 -16.59 -16.93 7.91
CA SER A 389 -17.39 -15.91 8.60
C SER A 389 -17.46 -16.20 10.09
N ASP A 390 -16.34 -16.51 10.77
CA ASP A 390 -16.36 -16.73 12.21
C ASP A 390 -16.65 -15.37 12.89
N PRO A 391 -17.86 -15.13 13.45
CA PRO A 391 -18.16 -13.87 14.11
C PRO A 391 -17.42 -13.75 15.46
N THR A 392 -16.66 -14.79 15.86
CA THR A 392 -15.73 -14.76 17.00
C THR A 392 -14.27 -14.58 16.58
N ALA A 393 -13.94 -14.74 15.29
CA ALA A 393 -12.72 -14.19 14.73
C ALA A 393 -13.04 -12.76 14.28
N MET A 394 -12.94 -11.81 15.22
CA MET A 394 -12.75 -10.36 15.04
C MET A 394 -13.48 -9.57 16.13
N ASN A 395 -12.92 -9.59 17.34
CA ASN A 395 -13.01 -8.43 18.23
C ASN A 395 -12.13 -7.29 17.66
N SER A 396 -12.25 -6.98 16.36
CA SER A 396 -11.53 -5.93 15.64
C SER A 396 -12.46 -4.74 15.38
N VAL A 397 -11.89 -3.55 15.23
CA VAL A 397 -12.64 -2.31 14.97
C VAL A 397 -13.09 -2.24 13.50
N SER A 398 -12.26 -2.73 12.59
CA SER A 398 -12.62 -2.89 11.17
C SER A 398 -13.41 -4.19 10.94
N PRO A 399 -14.45 -4.17 10.08
CA PRO A 399 -15.17 -5.37 9.67
C PRO A 399 -14.37 -6.35 8.81
N THR A 400 -13.26 -5.90 8.20
CA THR A 400 -12.34 -6.74 7.43
C THR A 400 -11.08 -6.90 8.26
N GLY A 401 -10.70 -8.14 8.55
CA GLY A 401 -9.50 -8.40 9.34
C GLY A 401 -8.22 -8.25 8.54
N TRP A 402 -7.12 -8.00 9.24
CA TRP A 402 -5.81 -7.78 8.64
C TRP A 402 -5.36 -8.98 7.79
N ASN A 403 -5.60 -10.21 8.26
CA ASN A 403 -5.22 -11.42 7.53
C ASN A 403 -6.07 -11.65 6.27
N GLU A 404 -7.35 -11.27 6.28
CA GLU A 404 -8.20 -11.32 5.08
C GLU A 404 -7.76 -10.25 4.05
N TYR A 405 -7.31 -9.11 4.54
CA TYR A 405 -6.90 -7.98 3.72
C TYR A 405 -5.49 -8.10 3.14
N SER A 406 -4.54 -8.68 3.89
CA SER A 406 -3.11 -8.72 3.52
C SER A 406 -2.64 -10.05 2.91
N LEU A 407 -3.39 -11.15 3.09
CA LEU A 407 -3.04 -12.46 2.55
C LEU A 407 -3.86 -12.74 1.28
N GLY A 408 -3.21 -12.81 0.12
CA GLY A 408 -3.87 -13.09 -1.16
C GLY A 408 -4.56 -14.44 -1.15
N ALA A 409 -3.93 -15.45 -0.53
CA ALA A 409 -4.51 -16.78 -0.36
C ALA A 409 -5.90 -16.78 0.30
N ARG A 410 -6.21 -15.81 1.17
CA ARG A 410 -7.53 -15.71 1.83
C ARG A 410 -8.57 -14.96 1.00
N GLN A 411 -8.16 -14.31 -0.08
CA GLN A 411 -9.05 -13.56 -0.97
C GLN A 411 -9.59 -14.42 -2.12
N THR A 412 -9.11 -15.66 -2.26
CA THR A 412 -9.54 -16.56 -3.34
C THR A 412 -10.95 -17.09 -3.11
N GLN A 413 -11.71 -17.24 -4.21
CA GLN A 413 -13.06 -17.80 -4.17
C GLN A 413 -13.07 -19.33 -4.12
N MET A 414 -12.04 -19.96 -4.70
CA MET A 414 -11.83 -21.40 -4.71
C MET A 414 -10.59 -21.80 -3.93
N GLN A 415 -10.58 -23.06 -3.47
CA GLN A 415 -9.46 -23.67 -2.76
C GLN A 415 -9.28 -25.13 -3.16
N VAL A 416 -8.02 -25.54 -3.31
CA VAL A 416 -7.60 -26.93 -3.48
C VAL A 416 -6.54 -27.23 -2.42
N GLU A 417 -6.95 -27.93 -1.36
CA GLU A 417 -6.05 -28.31 -0.27
C GLU A 417 -5.50 -29.72 -0.45
N ILE A 418 -4.18 -29.88 -0.35
CA ILE A 418 -3.55 -31.21 -0.25
C ILE A 418 -3.72 -31.70 1.18
N GLY A 419 -4.63 -32.67 1.34
CA GLY A 419 -5.07 -33.16 2.63
C GLY A 419 -4.29 -34.36 3.16
N ARG A 420 -3.64 -35.14 2.28
CA ARG A 420 -2.66 -36.19 2.59
C ARG A 420 -1.68 -36.34 1.42
N ALA A 421 -0.48 -36.78 1.77
CA ALA A 421 0.53 -37.21 0.83
C ALA A 421 0.79 -38.72 1.01
N THR A 422 1.52 -39.33 0.07
CA THR A 422 1.93 -40.74 0.17
C THR A 422 2.76 -41.02 1.44
N SER A 423 3.67 -40.12 1.81
CA SER A 423 4.43 -40.17 3.08
C SER A 423 5.11 -38.83 3.36
N SER A 424 5.69 -38.65 4.54
CA SER A 424 6.47 -37.44 4.86
C SER A 424 7.69 -37.22 3.95
N SER A 425 8.27 -38.28 3.37
CA SER A 425 9.38 -38.21 2.41
C SER A 425 8.94 -38.22 0.94
N ASN A 426 7.66 -38.47 0.67
CA ASN A 426 7.11 -38.41 -0.69
C ASN A 426 5.81 -37.61 -0.63
N GLN A 427 5.91 -36.32 -0.94
CA GLN A 427 4.81 -35.36 -0.87
C GLN A 427 3.81 -35.51 -2.04
N MET A 428 3.82 -36.61 -2.79
CA MET A 428 2.80 -36.90 -3.81
C MET A 428 1.39 -36.88 -3.19
N PRO A 429 0.49 -35.98 -3.63
CA PRO A 429 -0.87 -35.92 -3.13
C PRO A 429 -1.62 -37.24 -3.35
N ASN A 430 -2.30 -37.74 -2.32
CA ASN A 430 -3.22 -38.89 -2.43
C ASN A 430 -4.64 -38.55 -1.93
N ARG A 431 -4.83 -37.31 -1.45
CA ARG A 431 -6.11 -36.79 -1.01
C ARG A 431 -6.16 -35.28 -1.20
N LEU A 432 -7.22 -34.81 -1.85
CA LEU A 432 -7.50 -33.39 -2.04
C LEU A 432 -8.84 -33.00 -1.43
N PHE A 433 -8.91 -31.74 -1.00
CA PHE A 433 -10.15 -31.06 -0.66
C PHE A 433 -10.34 -29.91 -1.65
N VAL A 434 -11.47 -29.90 -2.35
CA VAL A 434 -11.82 -28.81 -3.27
C VAL A 434 -12.98 -28.02 -2.68
N SER A 435 -12.94 -26.70 -2.79
CA SER A 435 -14.07 -25.82 -2.45
C SER A 435 -14.29 -24.76 -3.52
N ALA A 436 -15.56 -24.48 -3.82
CA ALA A 436 -16.01 -23.47 -4.77
C ALA A 436 -17.28 -22.75 -4.26
N ARG A 437 -17.60 -21.60 -4.86
CA ARG A 437 -18.81 -20.81 -4.56
C ARG A 437 -20.03 -21.25 -5.36
N PHE A 438 -21.18 -21.01 -4.73
CA PHE A 438 -22.52 -21.26 -5.24
C PHE A 438 -23.38 -20.03 -4.98
N ASP A 439 -24.11 -19.55 -5.98
CA ASP A 439 -25.03 -18.44 -5.80
C ASP A 439 -26.32 -18.97 -5.20
N SER A 440 -26.68 -18.40 -4.06
CA SER A 440 -27.80 -18.85 -3.27
C SER A 440 -29.09 -18.18 -3.74
N ASP A 441 -29.88 -18.85 -4.57
CA ASP A 441 -31.35 -18.68 -4.55
C ASP A 441 -32.19 -19.91 -4.98
N THR A 442 -31.57 -21.06 -5.33
CA THR A 442 -32.31 -22.28 -5.73
C THR A 442 -32.09 -23.52 -4.85
N ILE A 443 -31.14 -23.51 -3.90
CA ILE A 443 -30.92 -24.64 -2.98
C ILE A 443 -31.65 -24.41 -1.64
N THR A 444 -32.97 -24.26 -1.74
CA THR A 444 -33.85 -24.35 -0.57
C THR A 444 -34.02 -25.83 -0.22
N ARG A 445 -33.39 -26.28 0.89
CA ARG A 445 -33.47 -27.61 1.52
C ARG A 445 -32.43 -28.67 1.09
N ARG A 446 -31.17 -28.44 1.44
CA ARG A 446 -30.48 -29.26 2.46
C ARG A 446 -29.22 -28.53 2.94
N GLN A 447 -29.43 -27.86 4.09
CA GLN A 447 -28.45 -27.30 5.02
C GLN A 447 -27.80 -25.95 4.65
N GLN A 448 -28.58 -24.90 4.89
CA GLN A 448 -28.10 -23.59 5.32
C GLN A 448 -27.08 -23.73 6.45
N THR A 449 -25.79 -23.67 6.14
CA THR A 449 -24.67 -23.03 6.89
C THR A 449 -23.35 -23.45 6.22
N SER A 450 -23.04 -22.81 5.09
CA SER A 450 -21.67 -22.50 4.62
C SER A 450 -21.76 -21.92 3.20
N ARG A 451 -21.12 -20.77 2.94
CA ARG A 451 -21.03 -20.14 1.61
C ARG A 451 -20.26 -20.99 0.57
N ASN A 452 -19.54 -22.02 1.02
CA ASN A 452 -18.69 -22.87 0.22
C ASN A 452 -19.06 -24.35 0.47
N ALA A 453 -19.13 -25.18 -0.57
CA ALA A 453 -19.22 -26.63 -0.44
C ALA A 453 -17.82 -27.26 -0.52
N TRP A 454 -17.59 -28.35 0.22
CA TRP A 454 -16.32 -29.06 0.26
C TRP A 454 -16.49 -30.48 -0.29
N TRP A 455 -15.67 -30.85 -1.28
CA TRP A 455 -15.57 -32.22 -1.78
C TRP A 455 -14.29 -32.88 -1.31
N ARG A 456 -14.37 -34.18 -0.98
CA ARG A 456 -13.26 -35.01 -0.52
C ARG A 456 -13.02 -36.11 -1.55
N PHE A 457 -11.78 -36.21 -2.03
CA PHE A 457 -11.35 -37.25 -2.97
C PHE A 457 -10.22 -38.05 -2.35
N GLU A 458 -10.32 -39.37 -2.35
CA GLU A 458 -9.32 -40.27 -1.77
C GLU A 458 -8.83 -41.27 -2.81
N GLY A 459 -7.52 -41.57 -2.79
CA GLY A 459 -6.95 -42.71 -3.50
C GLY A 459 -7.53 -44.04 -3.04
N GLU A 460 -7.32 -45.08 -3.84
CA GLU A 460 -8.04 -46.37 -3.80
C GLU A 460 -7.92 -47.18 -2.48
N ASP A 461 -7.06 -46.78 -1.53
CA ASP A 461 -6.83 -47.49 -0.27
C ASP A 461 -7.72 -46.97 0.89
N GLY A 462 -9.04 -47.14 0.74
CA GLY A 462 -9.98 -47.46 1.83
C GLY A 462 -10.30 -46.42 2.92
N TYR A 463 -11.38 -45.65 2.75
CA TYR A 463 -12.64 -45.75 3.55
C TYR A 463 -13.68 -44.78 2.98
N SER A 464 -14.53 -45.28 2.09
CA SER A 464 -15.62 -44.50 1.49
C SER A 464 -16.76 -44.26 2.50
N GLN A 465 -17.01 -42.99 2.84
CA GLN A 465 -18.38 -42.50 2.98
C GLN A 465 -18.49 -41.13 2.30
N GLY A 466 -18.95 -41.16 1.04
CA GLY A 466 -19.34 -39.98 0.27
C GLY A 466 -18.31 -39.39 -0.70
N GLY A 467 -17.06 -39.89 -0.74
CA GLY A 467 -16.03 -39.41 -1.68
C GLY A 467 -16.15 -40.06 -3.05
N GLN A 468 -16.09 -39.27 -4.12
CA GLN A 468 -15.81 -39.79 -5.46
C GLN A 468 -14.39 -40.37 -5.48
N SER A 469 -14.20 -41.52 -6.12
CA SER A 469 -12.89 -42.13 -6.30
C SER A 469 -11.97 -41.15 -7.04
N TRP A 470 -10.72 -41.06 -6.61
CA TRP A 470 -9.67 -40.39 -7.38
C TRP A 470 -9.71 -40.87 -8.85
N PRO A 471 -9.54 -39.99 -9.85
CA PRO A 471 -9.50 -40.44 -11.24
C PRO A 471 -8.38 -41.48 -11.39
N THR A 472 -8.75 -42.72 -11.69
CA THR A 472 -7.84 -43.87 -11.77
C THR A 472 -7.13 -43.98 -13.12
N THR A 473 -7.48 -43.11 -14.06
CA THR A 473 -6.85 -43.03 -15.38
C THR A 473 -6.02 -41.74 -15.47
N PRO A 474 -4.76 -41.82 -15.95
CA PRO A 474 -3.95 -40.64 -16.27
C PRO A 474 -4.65 -39.70 -17.26
N ASP A 475 -5.53 -40.24 -18.09
CA ASP A 475 -6.38 -39.54 -19.06
C ASP A 475 -7.83 -39.41 -18.55
N GLY A 476 -8.04 -39.14 -17.25
CA GLY A 476 -9.39 -38.83 -16.75
C GLY A 476 -9.94 -37.60 -17.48
N ASP A 477 -10.72 -37.82 -18.54
CA ASP A 477 -11.07 -36.83 -19.55
C ASP A 477 -11.75 -35.57 -18.99
N ASP A 478 -12.43 -35.67 -17.84
CA ASP A 478 -13.30 -34.59 -17.34
C ASP A 478 -12.75 -33.82 -16.11
N TRP A 479 -11.61 -34.21 -15.53
CA TRP A 479 -11.17 -33.64 -14.26
C TRP A 479 -10.03 -32.61 -14.38
N PHE A 480 -10.17 -31.49 -13.67
CA PHE A 480 -9.29 -30.32 -13.77
C PHE A 480 -8.01 -30.40 -12.91
N VAL A 481 -7.88 -31.37 -11.99
CA VAL A 481 -6.65 -31.57 -11.18
C VAL A 481 -6.14 -33.01 -11.16
N GLN A 482 -4.90 -33.24 -11.59
CA GLN A 482 -4.31 -34.58 -11.64
C GLN A 482 -2.99 -34.62 -10.87
N THR A 483 -2.41 -35.80 -10.69
CA THR A 483 -1.09 -35.97 -10.06
C THR A 483 -0.14 -36.64 -11.02
N GLU A 484 1.06 -36.10 -11.16
CA GLU A 484 2.10 -36.67 -12.02
C GLU A 484 3.50 -36.45 -11.44
N TYR A 485 4.46 -37.24 -11.92
CA TYR A 485 5.88 -36.97 -11.67
C TYR A 485 6.46 -36.20 -12.85
N LEU A 486 7.18 -35.11 -12.55
CA LEU A 486 7.99 -34.45 -13.56
C LEU A 486 9.15 -35.35 -14.01
N PRO A 487 9.78 -35.08 -15.17
CA PRO A 487 10.95 -35.84 -15.64
C PRO A 487 12.10 -35.90 -14.64
N ASN A 488 12.23 -34.89 -13.77
CA ASN A 488 13.22 -34.83 -12.69
C ASN A 488 12.83 -35.65 -11.43
N GLY A 489 11.72 -36.39 -11.47
CA GLY A 489 11.23 -37.24 -10.37
C GLY A 489 10.45 -36.49 -9.29
N ARG A 490 10.23 -35.18 -9.43
CA ARG A 490 9.50 -34.38 -8.44
C ARG A 490 7.99 -34.66 -8.48
N PRO A 491 7.33 -34.85 -7.32
CA PRO A 491 5.88 -34.99 -7.26
C PRO A 491 5.17 -33.68 -7.61
N CYS A 492 4.18 -33.73 -8.50
CA CYS A 492 3.42 -32.57 -8.93
C CYS A 492 1.91 -32.80 -8.88
N LEU A 493 1.19 -31.72 -8.56
CA LEU A 493 -0.22 -31.58 -8.83
C LEU A 493 -0.37 -30.83 -10.15
N THR A 494 -0.99 -31.46 -11.14
CA THR A 494 -1.31 -30.86 -12.43
C THR A 494 -2.65 -30.15 -12.35
N LEU A 495 -2.70 -28.91 -12.83
CA LEU A 495 -3.90 -28.09 -12.96
C LEU A 495 -4.17 -27.85 -14.44
N ASP A 496 -5.36 -28.27 -14.87
CA ASP A 496 -5.90 -28.09 -16.22
C ASP A 496 -7.02 -27.04 -16.14
N LEU A 497 -6.75 -25.83 -16.62
CA LEU A 497 -7.64 -24.68 -16.44
C LEU A 497 -8.80 -24.68 -17.44
N GLU A 498 -8.64 -25.32 -18.59
CA GLU A 498 -9.66 -25.45 -19.63
C GLU A 498 -10.77 -26.43 -19.20
N LYS A 499 -10.47 -27.40 -18.34
CA LYS A 499 -11.47 -28.34 -17.76
C LYS A 499 -12.26 -27.77 -16.58
N LEU A 500 -11.76 -26.73 -15.92
CA LEU A 500 -12.39 -26.17 -14.73
C LEU A 500 -13.84 -25.67 -14.96
N PRO A 501 -14.18 -24.96 -16.06
CA PRO A 501 -15.57 -24.56 -16.34
C PRO A 501 -16.55 -25.73 -16.42
N ALA A 502 -16.14 -26.84 -17.04
CA ALA A 502 -16.95 -28.05 -17.14
C ALA A 502 -17.16 -28.68 -15.76
N PHE A 503 -16.11 -28.75 -14.95
CA PHE A 503 -16.19 -29.23 -13.56
C PHE A 503 -17.14 -28.39 -12.69
N LEU A 504 -17.06 -27.05 -12.76
CA LEU A 504 -17.96 -26.16 -12.03
C LEU A 504 -19.42 -26.38 -12.43
N THR A 505 -19.67 -26.62 -13.72
CA THR A 505 -21.01 -26.95 -14.23
C THR A 505 -21.49 -28.30 -13.70
N GLU A 506 -20.63 -29.33 -13.67
CA GLU A 506 -20.96 -30.67 -13.18
C GLU A 506 -21.41 -30.63 -11.71
N ILE A 507 -20.71 -29.87 -10.87
CA ILE A 507 -21.03 -29.75 -9.44
C ILE A 507 -22.13 -28.72 -9.15
N SER A 508 -22.70 -28.08 -10.19
CA SER A 508 -23.71 -27.01 -10.07
C SER A 508 -23.21 -25.79 -9.27
N ALA A 509 -21.90 -25.52 -9.31
CA ALA A 509 -21.31 -24.30 -8.76
C ALA A 509 -21.52 -23.13 -9.72
N ASP A 510 -21.21 -21.92 -9.24
CA ASP A 510 -21.18 -20.75 -10.12
C ASP A 510 -20.09 -20.89 -11.18
N ASP A 511 -20.30 -20.22 -12.30
CA ASP A 511 -19.35 -20.20 -13.39
C ASP A 511 -18.05 -19.44 -13.03
N CYS A 512 -17.14 -19.39 -14.00
CA CYS A 512 -15.85 -18.71 -13.89
C CYS A 512 -15.94 -17.18 -13.78
N THR A 513 -17.14 -16.57 -13.82
CA THR A 513 -17.30 -15.13 -13.52
C THR A 513 -17.24 -14.86 -12.02
N ILE A 514 -17.69 -15.82 -11.20
CA ILE A 514 -17.64 -15.77 -9.73
C ILE A 514 -16.46 -16.60 -9.21
N ASN A 515 -16.31 -17.83 -9.72
CA ASN A 515 -15.22 -18.74 -9.35
C ASN A 515 -13.95 -18.43 -10.15
N ASN A 516 -13.42 -17.23 -9.96
CA ASN A 516 -12.35 -16.62 -10.78
C ASN A 516 -11.00 -16.50 -10.05
N SER A 517 -10.87 -17.07 -8.86
CA SER A 517 -9.61 -17.07 -8.11
C SER A 517 -9.47 -18.35 -7.30
N ILE A 518 -8.28 -18.95 -7.33
CA ILE A 518 -8.01 -20.27 -6.74
C ILE A 518 -6.73 -20.25 -5.90
N TRP A 519 -6.83 -20.76 -4.67
CA TRP A 519 -5.68 -21.08 -3.85
C TRP A 519 -5.40 -22.58 -3.93
N ILE A 520 -4.14 -22.96 -4.16
CA ILE A 520 -3.73 -24.36 -4.24
C ILE A 520 -2.54 -24.57 -3.31
N GLY A 521 -2.66 -25.43 -2.31
CA GLY A 521 -1.54 -25.64 -1.39
C GLY A 521 -1.74 -26.75 -0.37
N PRO A 522 -0.69 -27.07 0.39
CA PRO A 522 -0.72 -28.12 1.38
C PRO A 522 -1.37 -27.67 2.68
N LYS A 523 -2.20 -28.56 3.23
CA LYS A 523 -2.70 -28.46 4.59
C LYS A 523 -1.70 -29.09 5.56
N TYR A 524 -0.62 -28.38 5.80
CA TYR A 524 0.44 -28.83 6.70
C TYR A 524 0.04 -28.68 8.18
N GLY A 525 0.75 -29.39 9.07
CA GLY A 525 0.50 -29.38 10.52
C GLY A 525 -0.30 -30.58 11.03
N VAL A 526 -0.89 -31.39 10.14
CA VAL A 526 -1.52 -32.67 10.49
C VAL A 526 -1.27 -33.73 9.42
N GLY A 527 -0.79 -34.91 9.82
CA GLY A 527 -0.54 -36.04 8.91
C GLY A 527 0.81 -35.98 8.20
N ASP A 528 0.87 -36.54 6.99
CA ASP A 528 2.10 -36.74 6.21
C ASP A 528 2.48 -35.55 5.29
N VAL A 529 1.68 -34.48 5.30
CA VAL A 529 1.87 -33.30 4.43
C VAL A 529 2.82 -32.30 5.10
N ALA A 530 3.95 -32.04 4.45
CA ALA A 530 4.96 -31.09 4.92
C ALA A 530 4.63 -29.64 4.51
N LYS A 531 5.12 -28.67 5.29
CA LYS A 531 5.11 -27.26 4.88
C LYS A 531 6.13 -27.08 3.74
N PRO A 532 5.76 -26.43 2.62
CA PRO A 532 6.68 -26.18 1.51
C PRO A 532 7.91 -25.41 1.99
N SER A 533 9.08 -25.84 1.54
CA SER A 533 10.32 -25.13 1.81
C SER A 533 10.55 -23.99 0.82
N PHE A 534 11.29 -22.97 1.24
CA PHE A 534 11.73 -21.88 0.38
C PHE A 534 13.25 -21.68 0.52
N PRO A 535 14.04 -21.89 -0.55
CA PRO A 535 13.66 -22.41 -1.88
C PRO A 535 13.10 -23.84 -1.82
N SER A 536 12.23 -24.21 -2.76
CA SER A 536 11.55 -25.52 -2.76
C SER A 536 12.52 -26.70 -2.97
N ALA A 537 12.54 -27.62 -2.01
CA ALA A 537 13.29 -28.87 -2.02
C ALA A 537 12.74 -29.85 -3.07
N ASN A 538 13.55 -30.84 -3.51
CA ASN A 538 13.16 -31.78 -4.57
C ASN A 538 12.02 -32.72 -4.22
N ASP A 539 11.84 -33.01 -2.94
CA ASP A 539 10.76 -33.86 -2.45
C ASP A 539 9.48 -33.07 -2.14
N ASP A 540 9.51 -31.73 -2.24
CA ASP A 540 8.32 -30.90 -2.09
C ASP A 540 7.44 -31.02 -3.33
N VAL A 541 6.13 -31.11 -3.08
CA VAL A 541 5.12 -31.05 -4.12
C VAL A 541 5.20 -29.72 -4.89
N ALA A 542 5.12 -29.79 -6.21
CA ALA A 542 5.01 -28.62 -7.07
C ALA A 542 3.65 -28.58 -7.78
N LEU A 543 3.32 -27.40 -8.33
CA LEU A 543 2.15 -27.20 -9.17
C LEU A 543 2.61 -27.18 -10.64
N LEU A 544 1.95 -27.95 -11.48
CA LEU A 544 2.15 -27.96 -12.92
C LEU A 544 0.89 -27.43 -13.59
N ILE A 545 1.02 -26.40 -14.41
CA ILE A 545 -0.10 -25.84 -15.17
C ILE A 545 0.01 -26.35 -16.61
N LYS A 546 -1.07 -26.99 -17.08
CA LYS A 546 -1.27 -27.52 -18.43
C LYS A 546 -2.60 -27.02 -18.99
N ALA A 547 -2.78 -27.14 -20.32
CA ALA A 547 -4.05 -26.84 -20.99
C ALA A 547 -4.66 -25.51 -20.47
N SER A 548 -3.89 -24.45 -20.68
CA SER A 548 -4.14 -23.11 -20.17
C SER A 548 -4.04 -22.06 -21.28
N GLU A 549 -4.17 -22.49 -22.54
CA GLU A 549 -3.98 -21.60 -23.69
C GLU A 549 -5.22 -20.71 -23.87
N ASP A 550 -6.41 -21.30 -23.74
CA ASP A 550 -7.69 -20.60 -23.83
C ASP A 550 -8.31 -20.36 -22.44
N LEU A 551 -8.24 -19.12 -21.98
CA LEU A 551 -8.87 -18.68 -20.73
C LEU A 551 -10.09 -17.79 -20.96
N SER A 552 -10.69 -17.83 -22.15
CA SER A 552 -11.85 -16.98 -22.52
C SER A 552 -13.08 -17.15 -21.62
N ALA A 553 -13.19 -18.27 -20.89
CA ALA A 553 -14.24 -18.50 -19.89
C ALA A 553 -14.14 -17.58 -18.67
N TYR A 554 -12.96 -17.02 -18.37
CA TYR A 554 -12.71 -16.19 -17.20
C TYR A 554 -12.90 -14.70 -17.50
N THR A 555 -14.11 -14.28 -17.85
CA THR A 555 -14.37 -12.90 -18.32
C THR A 555 -14.05 -11.81 -17.30
N ASN A 556 -14.04 -12.14 -16.00
CA ASN A 556 -13.65 -11.24 -14.91
C ASN A 556 -12.17 -11.45 -14.48
N GLY A 557 -11.38 -12.15 -15.30
CA GLY A 557 -10.00 -12.53 -15.02
C GLY A 557 -9.84 -13.84 -14.25
N LEU A 558 -8.59 -14.27 -14.05
CA LEU A 558 -8.23 -15.44 -13.25
C LEU A 558 -7.08 -15.11 -12.30
N THR A 559 -7.14 -15.57 -11.05
CA THR A 559 -5.99 -15.49 -10.13
C THR A 559 -5.64 -16.86 -9.56
N ILE A 560 -4.38 -17.25 -9.67
CA ILE A 560 -3.83 -18.48 -9.07
C ILE A 560 -2.84 -18.09 -7.99
N ILE A 561 -3.07 -18.56 -6.76
CA ILE A 561 -2.18 -18.32 -5.62
C ILE A 561 -1.73 -19.65 -5.05
N THR A 562 -0.42 -19.85 -4.93
CA THR A 562 0.10 -21.08 -4.37
C THR A 562 1.42 -20.84 -3.62
N PRO A 563 1.64 -21.52 -2.47
CA PRO A 563 2.95 -21.56 -1.83
C PRO A 563 3.88 -22.61 -2.47
N LEU A 564 3.43 -23.29 -3.54
CA LEU A 564 4.21 -24.30 -4.25
C LEU A 564 5.02 -23.67 -5.39
N ARG A 565 6.09 -24.33 -5.80
CA ARG A 565 6.79 -24.00 -7.05
C ARG A 565 5.86 -24.30 -8.23
N VAL A 566 5.76 -23.37 -9.18
CA VAL A 566 4.91 -23.50 -10.37
C VAL A 566 5.75 -23.80 -11.61
N TYR A 567 5.31 -24.77 -12.40
CA TYR A 567 5.82 -25.06 -13.74
C TYR A 567 4.73 -24.75 -14.76
N PHE A 568 5.06 -23.98 -15.79
CA PHE A 568 4.22 -23.76 -16.96
C PHE A 568 4.63 -24.75 -18.04
N ALA A 569 3.79 -25.73 -18.34
CA ALA A 569 4.09 -26.77 -19.34
C ALA A 569 3.90 -26.27 -20.77
N ASP A 570 2.83 -25.50 -21.00
CA ASP A 570 2.34 -25.06 -22.30
C ASP A 570 2.12 -23.54 -22.33
N ASN A 571 1.59 -23.03 -23.46
CA ASN A 571 1.16 -21.64 -23.58
C ASN A 571 0.13 -21.30 -22.49
N PHE A 572 0.21 -20.07 -21.99
CA PHE A 572 -0.65 -19.59 -20.91
C PHE A 572 -1.34 -18.30 -21.35
N ASN A 573 -2.68 -18.32 -21.42
CA ASN A 573 -3.51 -17.18 -21.82
C ASN A 573 -3.16 -16.58 -23.20
N ALA A 574 -3.06 -17.42 -24.23
CA ALA A 574 -2.62 -17.01 -25.56
C ALA A 574 -3.76 -16.89 -26.59
N VAL A 575 -5.02 -17.17 -26.20
CA VAL A 575 -6.20 -16.96 -27.05
C VAL A 575 -6.88 -15.63 -26.71
N PRO A 576 -6.96 -14.68 -27.66
CA PRO A 576 -7.70 -13.44 -27.43
C PRO A 576 -9.21 -13.69 -27.46
N THR A 577 -9.96 -12.89 -26.71
CA THR A 577 -11.42 -12.92 -26.64
C THR A 577 -12.00 -11.51 -26.76
N THR A 578 -13.32 -11.38 -26.63
CA THR A 578 -14.02 -10.11 -26.77
C THR A 578 -13.81 -9.25 -25.52
N PRO A 579 -13.35 -7.99 -25.66
CA PRO A 579 -13.22 -7.09 -24.51
C PRO A 579 -14.57 -6.87 -23.80
N PRO A 580 -14.58 -6.64 -22.47
CA PRO A 580 -15.78 -6.31 -21.73
C PRO A 580 -16.51 -5.10 -22.34
N ALA A 581 -17.85 -5.18 -22.41
CA ALA A 581 -18.65 -4.12 -23.00
C ALA A 581 -18.50 -2.81 -22.20
N GLY A 582 -18.11 -1.73 -22.88
CA GLY A 582 -17.92 -0.41 -22.25
C GLY A 582 -16.49 -0.10 -21.79
N SER A 583 -15.57 -1.07 -21.83
CA SER A 583 -14.15 -0.88 -21.45
C SER A 583 -13.40 0.10 -22.37
N GLY A 584 -13.82 0.24 -23.63
CA GLY A 584 -13.15 1.09 -24.61
C GLY A 584 -11.84 0.50 -25.16
N ILE A 585 -11.51 -0.75 -24.81
CA ILE A 585 -10.36 -1.49 -25.34
C ILE A 585 -10.58 -1.78 -26.83
N THR A 586 -9.55 -1.51 -27.64
CA THR A 586 -9.53 -1.81 -29.08
C THR A 586 -8.40 -2.78 -29.41
N GLY A 587 -8.73 -3.91 -30.04
CA GLY A 587 -7.74 -4.91 -30.46
C GLY A 587 -7.97 -6.26 -29.78
N ASP A 588 -6.93 -7.09 -29.82
CA ASP A 588 -6.90 -8.38 -29.13
C ASP A 588 -6.91 -8.14 -27.62
N TRP A 589 -7.88 -8.73 -26.92
CA TRP A 589 -7.98 -8.66 -25.47
C TRP A 589 -7.84 -10.04 -24.87
N TYR A 590 -7.03 -10.15 -23.83
CA TYR A 590 -6.82 -11.37 -23.09
C TYR A 590 -7.41 -11.15 -21.68
N PRO A 591 -8.14 -12.11 -21.12
CA PRO A 591 -8.62 -12.02 -19.75
C PRO A 591 -7.47 -11.70 -18.78
N PRO A 592 -7.65 -10.82 -17.79
CA PRO A 592 -6.57 -10.45 -16.89
C PRO A 592 -6.24 -11.61 -15.96
N VAL A 593 -4.99 -12.10 -16.03
CA VAL A 593 -4.54 -13.23 -15.22
C VAL A 593 -3.39 -12.85 -14.32
N SER A 594 -3.43 -13.33 -13.08
CA SER A 594 -2.30 -13.26 -12.16
C SER A 594 -1.95 -14.63 -11.60
N VAL A 595 -0.64 -14.89 -11.52
CA VAL A 595 -0.10 -16.09 -10.88
C VAL A 595 0.87 -15.65 -9.80
N TYR A 596 0.52 -15.93 -8.55
CA TYR A 596 1.32 -15.64 -7.37
C TYR A 596 1.91 -16.95 -6.85
N ALA A 597 3.22 -17.09 -7.03
CA ALA A 597 3.96 -18.25 -6.60
C ALA A 597 5.36 -17.82 -6.16
N PRO A 598 5.98 -18.53 -5.21
CA PRO A 598 7.31 -18.21 -4.74
C PRO A 598 8.42 -18.48 -5.77
N GLU A 599 8.20 -19.42 -6.69
CA GLU A 599 9.11 -19.70 -7.79
C GLU A 599 8.30 -20.15 -9.00
N LYS A 600 8.60 -19.58 -10.17
CA LYS A 600 7.99 -19.91 -11.46
C LYS A 600 9.05 -20.48 -12.38
N ARG A 601 8.70 -21.51 -13.12
CA ARG A 601 9.55 -22.21 -14.08
C ARG A 601 8.82 -22.43 -15.39
N PHE A 602 9.55 -22.34 -16.49
CA PHE A 602 8.99 -22.43 -17.83
C PHE A 602 9.48 -23.71 -18.51
N GLY A 603 8.53 -24.55 -18.91
CA GLY A 603 8.77 -25.89 -19.42
C GLY A 603 8.91 -26.96 -18.34
N ILE A 604 8.95 -28.21 -18.79
CA ILE A 604 9.08 -29.42 -17.96
C ILE A 604 10.41 -30.16 -18.15
N GLN A 605 11.25 -29.71 -19.09
CA GLN A 605 12.57 -30.29 -19.41
C GLN A 605 13.68 -29.26 -19.20
N ASP A 606 14.93 -29.73 -19.22
CA ASP A 606 16.18 -28.95 -19.05
C ASP A 606 16.52 -28.04 -20.26
N THR A 607 15.55 -27.75 -21.13
CA THR A 607 15.74 -26.80 -22.22
C THR A 607 14.40 -26.12 -22.49
N SER A 608 14.19 -24.96 -21.88
CA SER A 608 13.06 -24.12 -22.22
C SER A 608 13.23 -23.60 -23.66
N GLY A 609 12.13 -23.55 -24.42
CA GLY A 609 12.11 -22.80 -25.68
C GLY A 609 12.26 -21.30 -25.46
N ALA A 610 12.06 -20.51 -26.52
CA ALA A 610 11.94 -19.06 -26.38
C ALA A 610 10.73 -18.74 -25.48
N ILE A 611 10.92 -17.84 -24.52
CA ILE A 611 9.89 -17.39 -23.59
C ILE A 611 9.46 -15.99 -24.01
N ASP A 612 8.17 -15.82 -24.27
CA ASP A 612 7.53 -14.52 -24.52
C ASP A 612 6.62 -14.18 -23.34
N ILE A 613 6.86 -13.05 -22.69
CA ILE A 613 6.05 -12.55 -21.58
C ILE A 613 5.45 -11.22 -21.96
N GLN A 614 4.13 -11.12 -21.88
CA GLN A 614 3.38 -9.87 -22.06
C GLN A 614 2.62 -9.55 -20.77
N GLY A 615 2.63 -8.28 -20.33
CA GLY A 615 1.88 -7.83 -19.15
C GLY A 615 2.77 -7.25 -18.05
N GLN A 616 2.78 -7.85 -16.86
CA GLN A 616 3.48 -7.29 -15.68
C GLN A 616 4.32 -8.32 -14.95
N ILE A 617 5.40 -7.85 -14.33
CA ILE A 617 6.23 -8.67 -13.44
C ILE A 617 6.31 -8.03 -12.05
N GLY A 618 5.95 -8.83 -11.05
CA GLY A 618 6.02 -8.49 -9.64
C GLY A 618 7.05 -9.34 -8.91
N VAL A 619 7.80 -8.73 -8.00
CA VAL A 619 8.71 -9.41 -7.08
C VAL A 619 8.23 -9.18 -5.64
N LEU A 620 7.91 -10.28 -4.97
CA LEU A 620 7.50 -10.34 -3.56
C LEU A 620 8.56 -11.13 -2.77
N PRO A 621 9.64 -10.49 -2.34
CA PRO A 621 10.71 -11.19 -1.63
C PRO A 621 10.42 -11.26 -0.12
N SER A 622 11.09 -12.17 0.59
CA SER A 622 11.02 -12.28 2.05
C SER A 622 12.12 -11.46 2.71
N ASP A 623 11.88 -10.79 3.84
CA ASP A 623 12.83 -9.89 4.55
C ASP A 623 14.20 -10.50 4.94
N SER A 624 14.45 -11.77 4.61
CA SER A 624 15.64 -12.57 4.96
C SER A 624 16.71 -12.69 3.86
N VAL A 625 16.46 -12.22 2.63
CA VAL A 625 17.42 -12.40 1.51
C VAL A 625 18.31 -11.16 1.34
N SER A 626 19.63 -11.30 1.44
CA SER A 626 20.59 -10.17 1.36
C SER A 626 21.06 -9.83 -0.06
N SER A 627 20.59 -10.55 -1.08
CA SER A 627 21.06 -10.43 -2.47
C SER A 627 20.16 -9.53 -3.31
N GLU A 628 20.77 -8.83 -4.27
CA GLU A 628 20.10 -8.11 -5.35
C GLU A 628 19.19 -9.07 -6.14
N VAL A 629 17.98 -8.63 -6.50
CA VAL A 629 17.02 -9.43 -7.26
C VAL A 629 16.92 -8.90 -8.68
N HIS A 630 16.99 -9.81 -9.64
CA HIS A 630 16.85 -9.54 -11.07
C HIS A 630 15.49 -10.09 -11.54
N PRO A 631 14.52 -9.24 -11.90
CA PRO A 631 13.14 -9.68 -12.16
C PRO A 631 12.98 -10.55 -13.42
N LEU A 632 13.93 -10.48 -14.37
CA LEU A 632 13.90 -11.21 -15.64
C LEU A 632 14.81 -12.45 -15.65
N ASP A 633 15.38 -12.84 -14.52
CA ASP A 633 16.13 -14.09 -14.42
C ASP A 633 15.17 -15.28 -14.30
N LEU A 634 14.66 -15.70 -15.46
CA LEU A 634 13.75 -16.82 -15.55
C LEU A 634 14.51 -18.14 -15.41
N LYS A 635 13.82 -19.15 -14.90
CA LYS A 635 14.34 -20.53 -14.79
C LYS A 635 13.54 -21.46 -15.68
N ASP A 636 14.23 -22.43 -16.26
CA ASP A 636 13.58 -23.49 -17.01
C ASP A 636 12.97 -24.56 -16.08
N GLY A 637 12.40 -25.61 -16.66
CA GLY A 637 11.89 -26.77 -15.91
C GLY A 637 12.98 -27.54 -15.15
N GLY A 638 14.24 -27.40 -15.57
CA GLY A 638 15.44 -27.94 -14.94
C GLY A 638 15.92 -27.08 -13.78
N THR A 639 17.23 -27.02 -13.53
CA THR A 639 17.82 -26.14 -12.49
C THR A 639 18.43 -24.87 -13.05
N ASP A 640 18.36 -24.67 -14.36
CA ASP A 640 19.22 -23.75 -15.07
C ASP A 640 18.50 -22.43 -15.34
N THR A 641 19.29 -21.35 -15.43
CA THR A 641 18.80 -20.05 -15.85
C THR A 641 18.56 -20.08 -17.35
N VAL A 642 17.42 -19.53 -17.79
CA VAL A 642 17.11 -19.41 -19.21
C VAL A 642 18.11 -18.46 -19.87
N ASP A 643 18.63 -18.83 -21.03
CA ASP A 643 19.52 -17.97 -21.82
C ASP A 643 18.82 -16.62 -22.09
N SER A 644 19.49 -15.51 -21.78
CA SER A 644 18.97 -14.15 -22.00
C SER A 644 18.60 -13.89 -23.45
N ASN A 645 19.19 -14.60 -24.41
CA ASN A 645 18.82 -14.52 -25.82
C ASN A 645 17.46 -15.13 -26.17
N SER A 646 16.94 -16.01 -25.31
CA SER A 646 15.68 -16.72 -25.49
C SER A 646 14.50 -16.02 -24.80
N ILE A 647 14.74 -14.86 -24.17
CA ILE A 647 13.74 -14.12 -23.40
C ILE A 647 13.27 -12.91 -24.23
N ASN A 648 11.98 -12.85 -24.53
CA ASN A 648 11.29 -11.69 -25.08
C ASN A 648 10.25 -11.23 -24.07
N VAL A 649 10.24 -9.94 -23.75
CA VAL A 649 9.43 -9.40 -22.65
C VAL A 649 8.87 -8.04 -23.07
N ASN A 650 7.55 -7.93 -23.06
CA ASN A 650 6.85 -6.67 -23.26
C ASN A 650 6.00 -6.35 -22.02
N LEU A 651 6.52 -5.49 -21.14
CA LEU A 651 5.83 -5.11 -19.91
C LEU A 651 5.08 -3.80 -20.06
N THR A 652 3.82 -3.77 -19.65
CA THR A 652 2.93 -2.62 -19.74
C THR A 652 2.22 -2.38 -18.41
N SER A 653 2.01 -1.10 -18.07
CA SER A 653 1.23 -0.74 -16.90
C SER A 653 -0.27 -0.83 -17.21
N ILE A 654 -1.06 -1.39 -16.29
CA ILE A 654 -2.52 -1.50 -16.40
C ILE A 654 -3.11 -0.09 -16.36
N GLN A 655 -3.98 0.22 -17.32
CA GLN A 655 -4.61 1.54 -17.45
C GLN A 655 -6.09 1.55 -17.06
N GLN A 656 -6.76 0.40 -17.15
CA GLN A 656 -8.19 0.26 -16.96
C GLN A 656 -8.53 -0.74 -15.85
N VAL A 657 -9.69 -0.57 -15.21
CA VAL A 657 -10.12 -1.43 -14.09
C VAL A 657 -10.39 -2.86 -14.57
N GLU A 658 -10.86 -3.02 -15.80
CA GLU A 658 -11.17 -4.30 -16.43
C GLU A 658 -9.95 -5.16 -16.71
N ASP A 659 -8.75 -4.57 -16.74
CA ASP A 659 -7.48 -5.28 -16.89
C ASP A 659 -6.86 -5.69 -15.53
N LEU A 660 -7.52 -5.37 -14.41
CA LEU A 660 -7.08 -5.84 -13.09
C LEU A 660 -7.51 -7.29 -12.86
N PRO A 661 -6.59 -8.17 -12.42
CA PRO A 661 -6.95 -9.53 -12.05
C PRO A 661 -7.77 -9.54 -10.74
N PRO A 662 -8.53 -10.62 -10.47
CA PRO A 662 -9.44 -10.71 -9.31
C PRO A 662 -8.78 -10.47 -7.95
N VAL A 663 -7.56 -10.97 -7.75
CA VAL A 663 -6.78 -10.75 -6.52
C VAL A 663 -5.48 -10.05 -6.89
N ASN A 664 -5.18 -8.97 -6.17
CA ASN A 664 -4.03 -8.12 -6.44
C ASN A 664 -3.15 -7.98 -5.21
N SER A 665 -1.83 -7.94 -5.42
CA SER A 665 -0.96 -7.29 -4.44
C SER A 665 -1.32 -5.80 -4.34
N MET A 666 -1.21 -5.24 -3.14
CA MET A 666 -1.72 -3.92 -2.82
C MET A 666 -0.72 -3.14 -1.98
N SER A 667 -0.67 -1.85 -2.26
CA SER A 667 0.10 -0.88 -1.49
C SER A 667 -0.80 0.27 -1.04
N TRP A 668 -0.47 0.84 0.09
CA TRP A 668 -1.10 2.05 0.59
C TRP A 668 -0.26 3.26 0.24
N LEU A 669 -0.83 4.15 -0.57
CA LEU A 669 -0.29 5.49 -0.78
C LEU A 669 -1.02 6.43 0.19
N THR A 670 -0.33 6.89 1.22
CA THR A 670 -0.87 7.85 2.19
C THR A 670 -0.42 9.26 1.82
N VAL A 671 -1.36 10.20 1.77
CA VAL A 671 -1.11 11.60 1.39
C VAL A 671 -1.93 12.52 2.30
N ILE A 672 -1.37 13.67 2.65
CA ILE A 672 -2.09 14.77 3.29
C ILE A 672 -2.09 15.98 2.36
N GLN A 673 -3.27 16.53 2.09
CA GLN A 673 -3.46 17.70 1.21
C GLN A 673 -4.25 18.79 1.93
N GLU A 674 -3.87 20.05 1.73
CA GLU A 674 -4.68 21.20 2.15
C GLU A 674 -5.84 21.39 1.18
N VAL A 675 -7.03 21.68 1.72
CA VAL A 675 -8.24 21.97 0.93
C VAL A 675 -8.65 23.41 1.19
N HIS A 676 -9.01 24.12 0.12
CA HIS A 676 -9.40 25.52 0.13
C HIS A 676 -10.90 25.71 -0.03
#